data_AF-C8PNV2-F1
#
_entry.id   AF-C8PNV2-F1
#
_cell.length_a   1.000
_cell.length_b   1.000
_cell.length_c   1.000
_cell.angle_alpha   90.00
_cell.angle_beta   90.00
_cell.angle_gamma   90.00
#
_symmetry.space_group_name_H-M   'P 1'
#
loop_
_entity.id
_entity.type
_entity.pdbx_description
1 polymer ?
#
loop_
_entity_poly.entity_id
_entity_poly.type
_entity_poly.pdbx_seq_one_letter_code
_entity_poly.pdbx_strand_id
1 'polypeptide(L)'
;MQKNSGEDENCGFEFLTEEEKELIKPLFFRISKPSFQFADIEKKLKGKNGFWKFNYRKDTNVSGCPVSAGLKNIFGDEASAESWKDKKVGQYDMCDIWHVLFDFDDEEKLLEFAKRKLFLSDEAAKKFCAIRIQQGYANLSLKAIRKITPFLRKGYIYSTAVFLANIPFMIGRDIFLQNEKEIEDSVKNIIGTLRDKNNIIVLANRCIESAFKDKDNDFRFEEWDKALVENSAWDLFGKKKWNEYDEEKRKTIISQVSEKVEDNLKIAVGKNPNDYKYPLLRTDDLIMDYLNQKGFVVKGELYHPSDTDYNFETPVPAEDGKIYLASPRSPSVKNPVVMRALHQLRKLVNYLIKTGKIDSTTKINVELANDVNDKNQRKAIEELAKTNEKNNADARKKIEELCNEAGFKVVPTESDIKKFRLWKEQNETCPYTGKHISFTDLFGPIPKFDFEHTIPRSLSYDDSLENLTLCDSEFNRNIKKQRLPSELPDFEEINKRFLKFYEDKIDNCLRIIELNSKSGGSYEEPAVKDLRIVKKHKAQYELNYYKEKLRRFSSTEITSGFKHSQLNDTRIITKFSLSYLKGVFDHVQPVKGSMTDTFKRQWGLMERNEIKDRSNHTHHTVDALTVACINRGKFNLLSEAIKNSSDGKHLKFPKPWETFDTDVLNAVRYIIPKYFSDESSLRQSKKILRGRDGKPVLKNGKAVFIQGATARGSLHKDTFYGCIKTVPEKGGKSEMIFVQRIPVSTLDEKVAEKIIDKRIRKTFEKNLSTGIQTLQEIQTDGILLPFKKEGRDVFVKRVRIKAHPTSPIILKKHHNVINKNPKDYKQNYYVENEENYLLAIYRGKDAKGKDVSDHKLCNLLNAVKSRQNKTGFYPDFKEKKGINLQLYKVLKIGKIVILQNDIQEDVFALPKEKLWKRMYRIAGLATSRNDIQIKLVHIIRETPWGYMKGEKDLNAGKECLLYGTANFKGLVEGQDFTVSPAGEIIQKARVC
;
A
#
# COMPACT_ATOMS: atom_id res chain seq x y z
N MET A 1 -20.24 -27.97 14.77
CA MET A 1 -21.36 -27.38 15.54
C MET A 1 -21.66 -28.30 16.69
N GLN A 2 -21.95 -27.75 17.87
CA GLN A 2 -22.23 -28.56 19.05
C GLN A 2 -23.50 -28.06 19.76
N LYS A 3 -24.22 -29.01 20.38
CA LYS A 3 -25.43 -28.79 21.16
C LYS A 3 -25.25 -29.31 22.59
N ASN A 4 -25.98 -28.73 23.54
CA ASN A 4 -26.14 -29.24 24.89
C ASN A 4 -27.64 -29.41 25.15
N SER A 5 -28.02 -30.61 25.59
CA SER A 5 -29.40 -31.06 25.80
C SER A 5 -29.88 -30.99 27.26
N GLY A 6 -29.03 -30.60 28.22
CA GLY A 6 -29.38 -30.51 29.64
C GLY A 6 -29.89 -29.13 30.08
N GLU A 7 -30.82 -29.11 31.05
CA GLU A 7 -31.13 -27.91 31.85
C GLU A 7 -29.99 -27.54 32.81
N ASP A 8 -29.12 -28.50 33.13
CA ASP A 8 -27.93 -28.32 33.98
C ASP A 8 -26.73 -27.75 33.21
N GLU A 9 -26.13 -26.67 33.73
CA GLU A 9 -24.95 -26.01 33.13
C GLU A 9 -23.68 -26.89 33.11
N ASN A 10 -23.68 -28.04 33.79
CA ASN A 10 -22.55 -28.96 33.89
C ASN A 10 -22.48 -30.04 32.79
N CYS A 11 -23.49 -30.17 31.92
CA CYS A 11 -23.43 -31.12 30.79
C CYS A 11 -22.58 -30.54 29.64
N GLY A 12 -21.70 -31.35 29.04
CA GLY A 12 -20.80 -30.92 27.96
C GLY A 12 -21.50 -30.63 26.63
N PHE A 13 -20.81 -29.94 25.72
CA PHE A 13 -21.27 -29.73 24.35
C PHE A 13 -20.96 -30.96 23.48
N GLU A 14 -21.98 -31.55 22.85
CA GLU A 14 -21.87 -32.71 21.96
C GLU A 14 -22.00 -32.32 20.48
N PHE A 15 -21.33 -33.06 19.59
CA PHE A 15 -21.44 -32.83 18.14
C PHE A 15 -22.81 -33.26 17.59
N LEU A 16 -23.27 -32.59 16.53
CA LEU A 16 -24.49 -32.99 15.83
C LEU A 16 -24.36 -34.39 15.22
N THR A 17 -25.43 -35.18 15.29
CA THR A 17 -25.51 -36.51 14.66
C THR A 17 -25.60 -36.39 13.14
N GLU A 18 -25.36 -37.49 12.41
CA GLU A 18 -25.50 -37.48 10.94
C GLU A 18 -26.94 -37.18 10.49
N GLU A 19 -27.95 -37.69 11.20
CA GLU A 19 -29.36 -37.39 10.93
C GLU A 19 -29.66 -35.89 11.08
N GLU A 20 -29.12 -35.26 12.13
CA GLU A 20 -29.26 -33.82 12.36
C GLU A 20 -28.56 -32.99 11.29
N LYS A 21 -27.39 -33.44 10.83
CA LYS A 21 -26.66 -32.81 9.72
C LYS A 21 -27.48 -32.87 8.42
N GLU A 22 -28.07 -34.03 8.11
CA GLU A 22 -28.93 -34.17 6.92
C GLU A 22 -30.20 -33.32 7.04
N LEU A 23 -30.78 -33.16 8.23
CA LEU A 23 -31.96 -32.29 8.46
C LEU A 23 -31.70 -30.82 8.11
N ILE A 24 -30.49 -30.32 8.41
CA ILE A 24 -30.11 -28.91 8.19
C ILE A 24 -29.47 -28.67 6.83
N LYS A 25 -28.99 -29.71 6.14
CA LYS A 25 -28.33 -29.64 4.84
C LYS A 25 -29.12 -28.84 3.78
N PRO A 26 -30.45 -28.94 3.65
CA PRO A 26 -31.22 -28.12 2.71
C PRO A 26 -31.11 -26.60 2.95
N LEU A 27 -30.82 -26.16 4.18
CA LEU A 27 -30.64 -24.74 4.50
C LEU A 27 -29.43 -24.15 3.77
N PHE A 28 -28.40 -24.96 3.52
CA PHE A 28 -27.18 -24.54 2.84
C PHE A 28 -27.33 -24.46 1.31
N PHE A 29 -28.33 -25.12 0.71
CA PHE A 29 -28.55 -25.13 -0.75
C PHE A 29 -29.64 -24.13 -1.21
N ARG A 30 -29.80 -23.01 -0.50
CA ARG A 30 -30.74 -21.95 -0.90
C ARG A 30 -30.10 -21.00 -1.91
N ILE A 31 -30.66 -20.94 -3.13
CA ILE A 31 -30.16 -20.06 -4.21
C ILE A 31 -30.26 -18.58 -3.84
N SER A 32 -31.36 -18.19 -3.19
CA SER A 32 -31.69 -16.79 -2.87
C SER A 32 -30.88 -16.21 -1.70
N LYS A 33 -30.14 -17.03 -0.95
CA LYS A 33 -29.44 -16.61 0.27
C LYS A 33 -27.99 -17.12 0.27
N PRO A 34 -26.99 -16.27 -0.07
CA PRO A 34 -25.58 -16.67 -0.02
C PRO A 34 -25.09 -16.94 1.41
N SER A 35 -25.75 -16.36 2.41
CA SER A 35 -25.56 -16.65 3.83
C SER A 35 -26.89 -16.53 4.57
N PHE A 36 -26.99 -17.14 5.75
CA PHE A 36 -28.19 -17.13 6.58
C PHE A 36 -27.81 -17.16 8.07
N GLN A 37 -28.76 -16.80 8.95
CA GLN A 37 -28.49 -16.72 10.38
C GLN A 37 -28.54 -18.10 11.04
N PHE A 38 -27.70 -18.33 12.05
CA PHE A 38 -27.68 -19.59 12.81
C PHE A 38 -29.05 -19.89 13.46
N ALA A 39 -29.85 -18.87 13.73
CA ALA A 39 -31.25 -19.01 14.15
C ALA A 39 -32.09 -19.93 13.24
N ASP A 40 -31.82 -19.97 11.92
CA ASP A 40 -32.52 -20.87 10.99
C ASP A 40 -32.16 -22.34 11.25
N ILE A 41 -30.91 -22.62 11.61
CA ILE A 41 -30.42 -23.97 11.99
C ILE A 41 -31.06 -24.38 13.30
N GLU A 42 -31.00 -23.50 14.30
CA GLU A 42 -31.61 -23.73 15.60
C GLU A 42 -33.11 -24.04 15.47
N LYS A 43 -33.85 -23.24 14.68
CA LYS A 43 -35.28 -23.46 14.43
C LYS A 43 -35.55 -24.80 13.75
N LYS A 44 -34.68 -25.22 12.82
CA LYS A 44 -34.82 -26.49 12.10
C LYS A 44 -34.50 -27.70 12.98
N LEU A 45 -33.52 -27.59 13.88
CA LEU A 45 -33.11 -28.64 14.80
C LEU A 45 -34.03 -28.79 16.03
N LYS A 46 -34.49 -27.67 16.62
CA LYS A 46 -35.31 -27.70 17.84
C LYS A 46 -36.78 -28.09 17.63
N GLY A 47 -37.31 -27.92 16.41
CA GLY A 47 -38.76 -28.00 16.20
C GLY A 47 -39.54 -27.04 17.11
N LYS A 48 -40.77 -27.41 17.52
CA LYS A 48 -41.62 -26.59 18.42
C LYS A 48 -41.32 -26.73 19.93
N ASN A 49 -40.60 -27.78 20.40
CA ASN A 49 -40.55 -28.14 21.84
C ASN A 49 -39.16 -28.60 22.39
N GLY A 50 -38.02 -28.13 21.88
CA GLY A 50 -36.69 -28.54 22.39
C GLY A 50 -35.90 -27.46 23.14
N PHE A 51 -35.50 -27.72 24.41
CA PHE A 51 -34.53 -26.91 25.16
C PHE A 51 -33.08 -27.31 24.82
N TRP A 52 -32.55 -26.83 23.69
CA TRP A 52 -31.12 -27.01 23.35
C TRP A 52 -30.34 -25.69 23.43
N LYS A 53 -29.13 -25.74 24.00
CA LYS A 53 -28.17 -24.63 23.95
C LYS A 53 -27.10 -24.96 22.91
N PHE A 54 -26.78 -24.01 22.03
CA PHE A 54 -25.78 -24.19 20.97
C PHE A 54 -24.51 -23.42 21.27
N ASN A 55 -23.37 -23.90 20.74
CA ASN A 55 -22.08 -23.24 20.90
C ASN A 55 -21.90 -21.98 20.01
N TYR A 56 -22.90 -21.64 19.18
CA TYR A 56 -22.96 -20.43 18.37
C TYR A 56 -24.12 -19.52 18.79
N ARG A 57 -23.97 -18.21 18.60
CA ARG A 57 -25.05 -17.23 18.84
C ARG A 57 -26.06 -17.24 17.70
N LYS A 58 -27.31 -16.88 18.00
CA LYS A 58 -28.42 -16.84 17.03
C LYS A 58 -28.17 -15.92 15.83
N ASP A 59 -27.46 -14.82 16.05
CA ASP A 59 -27.08 -13.80 15.07
C ASP A 59 -25.75 -14.11 14.35
N THR A 60 -25.20 -15.32 14.54
CA THR A 60 -24.02 -15.77 13.80
C THR A 60 -24.39 -16.01 12.35
N ASN A 61 -23.72 -15.32 11.42
CA ASN A 61 -23.89 -15.54 9.99
C ASN A 61 -23.23 -16.86 9.56
N VAL A 62 -23.98 -17.71 8.87
CA VAL A 62 -23.57 -19.01 8.33
C VAL A 62 -23.52 -18.92 6.81
N SER A 63 -22.41 -19.36 6.20
CA SER A 63 -22.25 -19.35 4.75
C SER A 63 -23.08 -20.47 4.11
N GLY A 64 -23.84 -20.14 3.06
CA GLY A 64 -24.51 -21.11 2.20
C GLY A 64 -23.63 -21.55 1.03
N CYS A 65 -24.20 -22.40 0.18
CA CYS A 65 -23.58 -22.94 -1.03
C CYS A 65 -24.36 -22.50 -2.29
N PRO A 66 -24.45 -21.18 -2.59
CA PRO A 66 -25.32 -20.66 -3.65
C PRO A 66 -24.92 -21.14 -5.05
N VAL A 67 -23.63 -21.35 -5.30
CA VAL A 67 -23.13 -21.88 -6.59
C VAL A 67 -23.62 -23.32 -6.78
N SER A 68 -23.40 -24.19 -5.79
CA SER A 68 -23.87 -25.57 -5.84
C SER A 68 -25.40 -25.65 -5.90
N ALA A 69 -26.11 -24.78 -5.18
CA ALA A 69 -27.57 -24.67 -5.26
C ALA A 69 -28.05 -24.30 -6.67
N GLY A 70 -27.40 -23.32 -7.29
CA GLY A 70 -27.69 -22.90 -8.67
C GLY A 70 -27.44 -24.01 -9.67
N LEU A 71 -26.32 -24.72 -9.56
CA LEU A 71 -25.99 -25.86 -10.41
C LEU A 71 -26.99 -27.01 -10.23
N LYS A 72 -27.35 -27.36 -8.98
CA LYS A 72 -28.37 -28.38 -8.69
C LYS A 72 -29.75 -28.02 -9.27
N ASN A 73 -30.13 -26.75 -9.23
CA ASN A 73 -31.39 -26.29 -9.81
C ASN A 73 -31.43 -26.41 -11.34
N ILE A 74 -30.28 -26.34 -12.01
CA ILE A 74 -30.19 -26.42 -13.47
C ILE A 74 -30.02 -27.86 -13.94
N PHE A 75 -29.20 -28.65 -13.24
CA PHE A 75 -28.78 -29.99 -13.67
C PHE A 75 -29.41 -31.14 -12.85
N GLY A 76 -30.27 -30.84 -11.87
CA GLY A 76 -30.90 -31.82 -10.96
C GLY A 76 -30.07 -32.10 -9.70
N ASP A 77 -30.58 -32.91 -8.77
CA ASP A 77 -29.85 -33.36 -7.58
C ASP A 77 -29.39 -34.83 -7.74
N GLU A 78 -28.28 -35.22 -7.11
CA GLU A 78 -27.80 -36.61 -7.10
C GLU A 78 -27.62 -37.15 -5.68
N ALA A 79 -27.69 -38.48 -5.55
CA ALA A 79 -27.74 -39.17 -4.26
C ALA A 79 -26.43 -39.07 -3.45
N SER A 80 -25.27 -38.77 -4.08
CA SER A 80 -23.99 -38.62 -3.37
C SER A 80 -23.12 -37.47 -3.92
N ALA A 81 -22.17 -36.99 -3.10
CA ALA A 81 -21.23 -35.94 -3.53
C ALA A 81 -20.22 -36.45 -4.59
N GLU A 82 -19.90 -37.74 -4.54
CA GLU A 82 -18.99 -38.41 -5.46
C GLU A 82 -19.65 -38.64 -6.83
N SER A 83 -20.94 -38.97 -6.88
CA SER A 83 -21.71 -39.05 -8.14
C SER A 83 -21.86 -37.68 -8.81
N TRP A 84 -22.12 -36.63 -8.02
CA TRP A 84 -22.24 -35.26 -8.51
C TRP A 84 -21.00 -34.75 -9.24
N LYS A 85 -19.81 -35.13 -8.79
CA LYS A 85 -18.54 -34.68 -9.38
C LYS A 85 -18.34 -35.23 -10.79
N ASP A 86 -18.71 -36.48 -10.99
CA ASP A 86 -18.47 -37.21 -12.23
C ASP A 86 -19.66 -37.11 -13.22
N LYS A 87 -20.72 -36.38 -12.82
CA LYS A 87 -21.84 -36.00 -13.68
C LYS A 87 -21.35 -35.24 -14.90
N LYS A 88 -21.67 -35.78 -16.08
CA LYS A 88 -21.33 -35.16 -17.36
C LYS A 88 -22.54 -34.46 -17.97
N VAL A 89 -22.29 -33.27 -18.50
CA VAL A 89 -23.23 -32.53 -19.35
C VAL A 89 -22.54 -32.31 -20.70
N GLY A 90 -22.98 -33.07 -21.71
CA GLY A 90 -22.24 -33.19 -22.96
C GLY A 90 -20.85 -33.80 -22.70
N GLN A 91 -19.80 -33.08 -23.07
CA GLN A 91 -18.40 -33.52 -22.89
C GLN A 91 -17.73 -32.99 -21.61
N TYR A 92 -18.43 -32.19 -20.81
CA TYR A 92 -17.87 -31.49 -19.65
C TYR A 92 -18.37 -32.11 -18.35
N ASP A 93 -17.49 -32.23 -17.36
CA ASP A 93 -17.89 -32.60 -16.01
C ASP A 93 -18.26 -31.37 -15.16
N MET A 94 -18.72 -31.58 -13.92
CA MET A 94 -19.10 -30.48 -13.04
C MET A 94 -17.91 -29.61 -12.60
N CYS A 95 -16.68 -30.14 -12.61
CA CYS A 95 -15.48 -29.35 -12.34
C CYS A 95 -15.18 -28.42 -13.53
N ASP A 96 -15.28 -28.91 -14.76
CA ASP A 96 -15.13 -28.09 -15.97
C ASP A 96 -16.18 -26.98 -16.02
N ILE A 97 -17.43 -27.30 -15.73
CA ILE A 97 -18.54 -26.32 -15.70
C ILE A 97 -18.30 -25.27 -14.62
N TRP A 98 -17.78 -25.66 -13.45
CA TRP A 98 -17.39 -24.71 -12.42
C TRP A 98 -16.25 -23.78 -12.89
N HIS A 99 -15.23 -24.32 -13.57
CA HIS A 99 -14.13 -23.53 -14.13
C HIS A 99 -14.62 -22.56 -15.20
N VAL A 100 -15.56 -22.95 -16.04
CA VAL A 100 -16.20 -22.05 -17.01
C VAL A 100 -16.89 -20.87 -16.33
N LEU A 101 -17.64 -21.11 -15.25
CA LEU A 101 -18.27 -20.03 -14.47
C LEU A 101 -17.24 -19.14 -13.77
N PHE A 102 -16.06 -19.66 -13.47
CA PHE A 102 -14.99 -18.93 -12.77
C PHE A 102 -14.11 -18.10 -13.71
N ASP A 103 -13.82 -18.60 -14.90
CA ASP A 103 -12.84 -18.02 -15.82
C ASP A 103 -13.45 -17.08 -16.89
N PHE A 104 -14.77 -17.18 -17.16
CA PHE A 104 -15.42 -16.32 -18.15
C PHE A 104 -15.72 -14.92 -17.58
N ASP A 105 -15.06 -13.91 -18.15
CA ASP A 105 -15.32 -12.50 -17.85
C ASP A 105 -16.43 -11.87 -18.73
N ASP A 106 -16.88 -12.59 -19.77
CA ASP A 106 -17.80 -12.10 -20.81
C ASP A 106 -19.11 -12.90 -20.78
N GLU A 107 -20.20 -12.21 -20.42
CA GLU A 107 -21.53 -12.83 -20.26
C GLU A 107 -22.13 -13.34 -21.57
N GLU A 108 -21.85 -12.69 -22.70
CA GLU A 108 -22.38 -13.12 -24.00
C GLU A 108 -21.74 -14.45 -24.41
N LYS A 109 -20.43 -14.59 -24.21
CA LYS A 109 -19.71 -15.84 -24.48
C LYS A 109 -20.09 -16.94 -23.52
N LEU A 110 -20.34 -16.60 -22.25
CA LEU A 110 -20.82 -17.57 -21.25
C LEU A 110 -22.22 -18.10 -21.64
N LEU A 111 -23.10 -17.21 -22.12
CA LEU A 111 -24.42 -17.58 -22.62
C LEU A 111 -24.32 -18.46 -23.87
N GLU A 112 -23.43 -18.11 -24.80
CA GLU A 112 -23.16 -18.92 -25.98
C GLU A 112 -22.66 -20.31 -25.61
N PHE A 113 -21.74 -20.42 -24.64
CA PHE A 113 -21.25 -21.69 -24.13
C PHE A 113 -22.39 -22.52 -23.50
N ALA A 114 -23.21 -21.91 -22.65
CA ALA A 114 -24.35 -22.56 -22.01
C ALA A 114 -25.33 -23.16 -23.03
N LYS A 115 -25.63 -22.43 -24.11
CA LYS A 115 -26.55 -22.91 -25.17
C LYS A 115 -25.90 -23.94 -26.10
N ARG A 116 -24.69 -23.66 -26.60
CA ARG A 116 -24.06 -24.47 -27.66
C ARG A 116 -23.29 -25.68 -27.15
N LYS A 117 -22.78 -25.62 -25.92
CA LYS A 117 -21.89 -26.65 -25.35
C LYS A 117 -22.54 -27.43 -24.23
N LEU A 118 -23.38 -26.79 -23.40
CA LEU A 118 -24.16 -27.45 -22.34
C LEU A 118 -25.59 -27.80 -22.78
N PHE A 119 -26.00 -27.39 -23.98
CA PHE A 119 -27.33 -27.65 -24.55
C PHE A 119 -28.50 -27.19 -23.66
N LEU A 120 -28.29 -26.10 -22.91
CA LEU A 120 -29.30 -25.54 -22.02
C LEU A 120 -30.35 -24.75 -22.81
N SER A 121 -31.61 -24.80 -22.36
CA SER A 121 -32.68 -23.94 -22.86
C SER A 121 -32.37 -22.46 -22.58
N ASP A 122 -33.03 -21.54 -23.30
CA ASP A 122 -32.82 -20.10 -23.13
C ASP A 122 -33.05 -19.62 -21.69
N GLU A 123 -34.02 -20.19 -20.98
CA GLU A 123 -34.24 -19.90 -19.56
C GLU A 123 -33.17 -20.50 -18.65
N ALA A 124 -32.78 -21.75 -18.88
CA ALA A 124 -31.75 -22.41 -18.08
C ALA A 124 -30.36 -21.79 -18.28
N ALA A 125 -30.04 -21.37 -19.52
CA ALA A 125 -28.81 -20.67 -19.86
C ALA A 125 -28.74 -19.29 -19.17
N LYS A 126 -29.85 -18.53 -19.15
CA LYS A 126 -29.92 -17.27 -18.39
C LYS A 126 -29.72 -17.49 -16.88
N LYS A 127 -30.32 -18.55 -16.33
CA LYS A 127 -30.12 -18.93 -14.91
C LYS A 127 -28.67 -19.35 -14.64
N PHE A 128 -28.02 -20.04 -15.57
CA PHE A 128 -26.61 -20.44 -15.48
C PHE A 128 -25.68 -19.21 -15.44
N CYS A 129 -25.86 -18.26 -16.36
CA CYS A 129 -25.09 -17.01 -16.38
C CYS A 129 -25.31 -16.13 -15.14
N ALA A 130 -26.46 -16.27 -14.47
CA ALA A 130 -26.75 -15.55 -13.22
C ALA A 130 -26.02 -16.13 -11.99
N ILE A 131 -25.39 -17.31 -12.10
CA ILE A 131 -24.62 -17.89 -11.00
C ILE A 131 -23.32 -17.10 -10.82
N ARG A 132 -23.22 -16.35 -9.72
CA ARG A 132 -22.01 -15.59 -9.38
C ARG A 132 -21.14 -16.36 -8.39
N ILE A 133 -19.88 -16.58 -8.75
CA ILE A 133 -18.88 -17.11 -7.82
C ILE A 133 -18.33 -15.95 -6.97
N GLN A 134 -18.32 -16.12 -5.65
CA GLN A 134 -17.86 -15.09 -4.72
C GLN A 134 -16.34 -14.88 -4.81
N GLN A 135 -15.89 -13.64 -4.61
CA GLN A 135 -14.46 -13.33 -4.56
C GLN A 135 -13.77 -14.09 -3.43
N GLY A 136 -12.66 -14.79 -3.74
CA GLY A 136 -11.93 -15.65 -2.80
C GLY A 136 -12.33 -17.13 -2.84
N TYR A 137 -13.33 -17.52 -3.65
CA TYR A 137 -13.45 -18.92 -4.08
C TYR A 137 -12.14 -19.34 -4.80
N ALA A 138 -11.66 -20.55 -4.53
CA ALA A 138 -10.38 -21.12 -5.01
C ALA A 138 -9.07 -20.56 -4.40
N ASN A 139 -9.12 -19.96 -3.20
CA ASN A 139 -7.89 -19.66 -2.43
C ASN A 139 -7.05 -20.90 -2.08
N LEU A 140 -7.65 -22.10 -2.09
CA LEU A 140 -6.98 -23.38 -1.93
C LEU A 140 -7.01 -24.15 -3.24
N SER A 141 -5.90 -24.82 -3.57
CA SER A 141 -5.86 -25.72 -4.72
C SER A 141 -6.81 -26.91 -4.52
N LEU A 142 -7.33 -27.46 -5.62
CA LEU A 142 -8.17 -28.66 -5.58
C LEU A 142 -7.45 -29.85 -4.89
N LYS A 143 -6.12 -29.94 -5.06
CA LYS A 143 -5.29 -30.93 -4.36
C LYS A 143 -5.33 -30.72 -2.84
N ALA A 144 -5.23 -29.48 -2.36
CA ALA A 144 -5.31 -29.18 -0.94
C ALA A 144 -6.71 -29.47 -0.38
N ILE A 145 -7.77 -29.05 -1.08
CA ILE A 145 -9.15 -29.31 -0.69
C ILE A 145 -9.38 -30.82 -0.54
N ARG A 146 -9.01 -31.63 -1.55
CA ARG A 146 -9.15 -33.09 -1.50
C ARG A 146 -8.40 -33.76 -0.35
N LYS A 147 -7.29 -33.18 0.12
CA LYS A 147 -6.56 -33.68 1.30
C LYS A 147 -7.24 -33.30 2.62
N ILE A 148 -7.83 -32.10 2.70
CA ILE A 148 -8.40 -31.54 3.95
C ILE A 148 -9.83 -32.05 4.20
N THR A 149 -10.65 -32.16 3.15
CA THR A 149 -12.07 -32.52 3.26
C THR A 149 -12.36 -33.83 4.01
N PRO A 150 -11.58 -34.93 3.83
CA PRO A 150 -11.79 -36.16 4.60
C PRO A 150 -11.76 -35.94 6.12
N PHE A 151 -10.78 -35.18 6.62
CA PHE A 151 -10.67 -34.86 8.05
C PHE A 151 -11.78 -33.89 8.51
N LEU A 152 -12.19 -32.93 7.68
CA LEU A 152 -13.36 -32.09 7.99
C LEU A 152 -14.64 -32.92 8.11
N ARG A 153 -14.84 -33.94 7.25
CA ARG A 153 -15.99 -34.86 7.32
C ARG A 153 -15.98 -35.70 8.61
N LYS A 154 -14.79 -36.09 9.10
CA LYS A 154 -14.62 -36.73 10.42
C LYS A 154 -14.92 -35.80 11.61
N GLY A 155 -15.13 -34.49 11.38
CA GLY A 155 -15.50 -33.52 12.42
C GLY A 155 -14.33 -32.73 13.00
N TYR A 156 -13.11 -32.88 12.46
CA TYR A 156 -11.98 -32.05 12.88
C TYR A 156 -12.19 -30.58 12.48
N ILE A 157 -11.76 -29.65 13.34
CA ILE A 157 -11.73 -28.23 12.99
C ILE A 157 -10.70 -27.97 11.88
N TYR A 158 -10.89 -26.90 11.11
CA TYR A 158 -10.06 -26.59 9.94
C TYR A 158 -8.56 -26.61 10.22
N SER A 159 -8.10 -26.01 11.32
CA SER A 159 -6.67 -26.00 11.68
C SER A 159 -6.11 -27.41 11.87
N THR A 160 -6.81 -28.26 12.61
CA THR A 160 -6.43 -29.67 12.83
C THR A 160 -6.49 -30.48 11.54
N ALA A 161 -7.54 -30.29 10.74
CA ALA A 161 -7.69 -30.96 9.45
C ALA A 161 -6.55 -30.64 8.48
N VAL A 162 -6.05 -29.40 8.47
CA VAL A 162 -4.91 -28.99 7.64
C VAL A 162 -3.61 -29.68 8.06
N PHE A 163 -3.34 -29.82 9.37
CA PHE A 163 -2.17 -30.56 9.84
C PHE A 163 -2.24 -32.04 9.44
N LEU A 164 -3.37 -32.69 9.73
CA LEU A 164 -3.59 -34.10 9.39
C LEU A 164 -3.54 -34.35 7.88
N ALA A 165 -4.02 -33.41 7.07
CA ALA A 165 -4.08 -33.51 5.61
C ALA A 165 -2.73 -33.75 4.92
N ASN A 166 -1.62 -33.28 5.51
CA ASN A 166 -0.30 -33.42 4.88
C ASN A 166 0.48 -34.64 5.37
N ILE A 167 0.22 -35.15 6.58
CA ILE A 167 0.94 -36.28 7.18
C ILE A 167 0.96 -37.52 6.27
N PRO A 168 -0.17 -37.97 5.65
CA PRO A 168 -0.15 -39.14 4.77
C PRO A 168 0.80 -39.04 3.58
N PHE A 169 1.13 -37.82 3.15
CA PHE A 169 2.09 -37.60 2.06
C PHE A 169 3.54 -37.59 2.58
N MET A 170 3.74 -37.16 3.82
CA MET A 170 5.05 -37.03 4.43
C MET A 170 5.62 -38.38 4.86
N ILE A 171 4.79 -39.25 5.45
CA ILE A 171 5.23 -40.57 5.95
C ILE A 171 4.86 -41.73 5.01
N GLY A 172 4.08 -41.46 3.96
CA GLY A 172 3.53 -42.48 3.05
C GLY A 172 2.10 -42.90 3.43
N ARG A 173 1.26 -43.10 2.42
CA ARG A 173 -0.18 -43.33 2.63
C ARG A 173 -0.48 -44.63 3.34
N ASP A 174 0.20 -45.71 2.97
CA ASP A 174 -0.05 -47.03 3.53
C ASP A 174 0.36 -47.08 5.01
N ILE A 175 1.49 -46.46 5.35
CA ILE A 175 1.97 -46.31 6.74
C ILE A 175 1.00 -45.48 7.55
N PHE A 176 0.48 -44.38 7.00
CA PHE A 176 -0.51 -43.56 7.68
C PHE A 176 -1.80 -44.35 7.95
N LEU A 177 -2.33 -45.09 6.98
CA LEU A 177 -3.57 -45.86 7.14
C LEU A 177 -3.43 -46.94 8.24
N GLN A 178 -2.26 -47.55 8.37
CA GLN A 178 -1.99 -48.52 9.44
C GLN A 178 -1.98 -47.90 10.85
N ASN A 179 -1.63 -46.62 10.96
CA ASN A 179 -1.45 -45.90 12.23
C ASN A 179 -2.44 -44.74 12.40
N GLU A 180 -3.52 -44.72 11.61
CA GLU A 180 -4.35 -43.52 11.41
C GLU A 180 -4.93 -42.99 12.72
N LYS A 181 -5.57 -43.85 13.52
CA LYS A 181 -6.17 -43.46 14.81
C LYS A 181 -5.13 -42.94 15.80
N GLU A 182 -3.99 -43.62 15.91
CA GLU A 182 -2.94 -43.22 16.84
C GLU A 182 -2.37 -41.84 16.50
N ILE A 183 -2.12 -41.59 15.21
CA ILE A 183 -1.65 -40.29 14.73
C ILE A 183 -2.71 -39.22 14.96
N GLU A 184 -3.97 -39.49 14.62
CA GLU A 184 -5.09 -38.56 14.82
C GLU A 184 -5.26 -38.16 16.29
N ASP A 185 -5.23 -39.13 17.21
CA ASP A 185 -5.34 -38.89 18.65
C ASP A 185 -4.13 -38.13 19.20
N SER A 186 -2.93 -38.46 18.73
CA SER A 186 -1.69 -37.77 19.11
C SER A 186 -1.70 -36.31 18.67
N VAL A 187 -2.08 -36.02 17.41
CA VAL A 187 -2.21 -34.65 16.91
C VAL A 187 -3.28 -33.87 17.68
N LYS A 188 -4.42 -34.50 17.97
CA LYS A 188 -5.49 -33.88 18.78
C LYS A 188 -5.00 -33.55 20.18
N ASN A 189 -4.27 -34.45 20.82
CA ASN A 189 -3.68 -34.25 22.14
C ASN A 189 -2.62 -33.13 22.14
N ILE A 190 -1.74 -33.10 21.12
CA ILE A 190 -0.75 -32.03 20.95
C ILE A 190 -1.44 -30.67 20.87
N ILE A 191 -2.47 -30.53 20.02
CA ILE A 191 -3.22 -29.28 19.86
C ILE A 191 -3.95 -28.89 21.15
N GLY A 192 -4.59 -29.86 21.82
CA GLY A 192 -5.34 -29.64 23.05
C GLY A 192 -4.46 -29.19 24.23
N THR A 193 -3.26 -29.76 24.35
CA THR A 193 -2.33 -29.48 25.46
C THR A 193 -1.37 -28.33 25.18
N LEU A 194 -1.25 -27.87 23.93
CA LEU A 194 -0.30 -26.83 23.52
C LEU A 194 -0.41 -25.55 24.34
N ARG A 195 -1.65 -25.12 24.64
CA ARG A 195 -1.88 -23.89 25.41
C ARG A 195 -1.30 -24.01 26.81
N ASP A 196 -1.52 -25.14 27.47
CA ASP A 196 -1.04 -25.36 28.84
C ASP A 196 0.48 -25.51 28.87
N LYS A 197 1.06 -26.25 27.92
CA LYS A 197 2.52 -26.34 27.75
C LYS A 197 3.16 -24.96 27.52
N ASN A 198 2.55 -24.12 26.67
CA ASN A 198 3.04 -22.76 26.44
C ASN A 198 2.84 -21.84 27.65
N ASN A 199 1.77 -22.01 28.43
CA ASN A 199 1.60 -21.26 29.68
C ASN A 199 2.70 -21.60 30.69
N ILE A 200 3.06 -22.89 30.82
CA ILE A 200 4.18 -23.34 31.66
C ILE A 200 5.50 -22.67 31.21
N ILE A 201 5.77 -22.63 29.90
CA ILE A 201 6.94 -21.94 29.35
C ILE A 201 6.92 -20.44 29.65
N VAL A 202 5.77 -19.78 29.52
CA VAL A 202 5.63 -18.36 29.86
C VAL A 202 5.91 -18.13 31.35
N LEU A 203 5.41 -18.98 32.24
CA LEU A 203 5.68 -18.90 33.67
C LEU A 203 7.17 -19.12 33.98
N ALA A 204 7.78 -20.15 33.41
CA ALA A 204 9.21 -20.42 33.57
C ALA A 204 10.05 -19.22 33.10
N ASN A 205 9.76 -18.66 31.93
CA ASN A 205 10.43 -17.48 31.42
C ASN A 205 10.24 -16.24 32.30
N ARG A 206 9.06 -16.05 32.90
CA ARG A 206 8.81 -14.97 33.87
C ARG A 206 9.62 -15.18 35.16
N CYS A 207 9.67 -16.41 35.68
CA CYS A 207 10.45 -16.75 36.85
C CYS A 207 11.95 -16.56 36.60
N ILE A 208 12.46 -17.00 35.44
CA ILE A 208 13.83 -16.74 34.98
C ILE A 208 14.09 -15.22 34.95
N GLU A 209 13.24 -14.44 34.29
CA GLU A 209 13.41 -12.97 34.26
C GLU A 209 13.46 -12.33 35.66
N SER A 210 12.66 -12.81 36.60
CA SER A 210 12.64 -12.31 37.97
C SER A 210 13.88 -12.75 38.76
N ALA A 211 14.29 -14.01 38.61
CA ALA A 211 15.49 -14.55 39.26
C ALA A 211 16.75 -13.79 38.84
N PHE A 212 16.89 -13.43 37.56
CA PHE A 212 18.03 -12.67 37.04
C PHE A 212 18.02 -11.15 37.34
N LYS A 213 16.94 -10.61 37.95
CA LYS A 213 16.85 -9.18 38.32
C LYS A 213 17.34 -8.89 39.73
N ASP A 214 17.47 -9.91 40.57
CA ASP A 214 17.97 -9.74 41.92
C ASP A 214 19.48 -9.49 41.90
N LYS A 215 19.93 -8.38 42.48
CA LYS A 215 21.33 -7.94 42.40
C LYS A 215 22.22 -8.63 43.45
N ASP A 216 21.61 -9.23 44.46
CA ASP A 216 22.30 -9.75 45.64
C ASP A 216 22.55 -11.27 45.60
N ASN A 217 22.04 -11.98 44.58
CA ASN A 217 22.25 -13.43 44.44
C ASN A 217 23.44 -13.76 43.53
N ASP A 218 24.51 -14.29 44.10
CA ASP A 218 25.63 -14.91 43.37
C ASP A 218 25.14 -16.26 42.80
N PHE A 219 25.06 -16.36 41.47
CA PHE A 219 24.43 -17.48 40.75
C PHE A 219 25.31 -18.74 40.75
N ARG A 220 25.52 -19.31 41.94
CA ARG A 220 26.11 -20.64 42.11
C ARG A 220 25.29 -21.44 43.13
N PHE A 221 24.36 -22.20 42.57
CA PHE A 221 23.70 -23.41 43.10
C PHE A 221 22.61 -23.29 44.20
N GLU A 222 21.56 -24.09 43.93
CA GLU A 222 20.63 -24.82 44.81
C GLU A 222 19.24 -24.26 45.19
N GLU A 223 19.02 -22.99 45.53
CA GLU A 223 17.67 -22.57 45.98
C GLU A 223 17.23 -21.21 45.43
N TRP A 224 16.46 -21.23 44.34
CA TRP A 224 15.67 -20.08 43.89
C TRP A 224 14.27 -20.13 44.53
N ASP A 225 13.67 -18.98 44.82
CA ASP A 225 12.39 -18.91 45.54
C ASP A 225 11.23 -19.48 44.70
N LYS A 226 10.77 -20.69 45.05
CA LYS A 226 9.64 -21.35 44.39
C LYS A 226 8.31 -20.60 44.58
N ALA A 227 8.19 -19.70 45.55
CA ALA A 227 7.02 -18.82 45.70
C ALA A 227 6.88 -17.81 44.54
N LEU A 228 7.96 -17.55 43.77
CA LEU A 228 7.91 -16.76 42.55
C LEU A 228 7.00 -17.37 41.48
N VAL A 229 6.85 -18.70 41.46
CA VAL A 229 5.97 -19.39 40.51
C VAL A 229 4.52 -19.05 40.79
N GLU A 230 4.11 -19.04 42.05
CA GLU A 230 2.74 -18.73 42.45
C GLU A 230 2.39 -17.27 42.14
N ASN A 231 3.29 -16.34 42.47
CA ASN A 231 3.13 -14.92 42.14
C ASN A 231 3.02 -14.71 40.62
N SER A 232 3.91 -15.35 39.84
CA SER A 232 3.90 -15.28 38.37
C SER A 232 2.63 -15.91 37.76
N ALA A 233 2.09 -16.96 38.40
CA ALA A 233 0.85 -17.61 38.02
C ALA A 233 -0.38 -16.76 38.31
N TRP A 234 -0.41 -16.06 39.45
CA TRP A 234 -1.45 -15.07 39.75
C TRP A 234 -1.50 -13.95 38.72
N ASP A 235 -0.35 -13.47 38.27
CA ASP A 235 -0.28 -12.44 37.24
C ASP A 235 -0.69 -12.94 35.86
N LEU A 236 -0.41 -14.21 35.51
CA LEU A 236 -0.75 -14.78 34.20
C LEU A 236 -2.23 -15.20 34.10
N PHE A 237 -2.73 -15.89 35.13
CA PHE A 237 -4.07 -16.50 35.10
C PHE A 237 -5.12 -15.67 35.87
N GLY A 238 -4.69 -14.80 36.78
CA GLY A 238 -5.53 -14.10 37.74
C GLY A 238 -5.75 -14.92 39.01
N LYS A 239 -5.67 -14.27 40.19
CA LYS A 239 -5.82 -14.92 41.51
C LYS A 239 -7.06 -15.83 41.60
N LYS A 240 -8.21 -15.33 41.15
CA LYS A 240 -9.49 -16.08 41.20
C LYS A 240 -9.43 -17.39 40.42
N LYS A 241 -8.95 -17.33 39.17
CA LYS A 241 -8.89 -18.49 38.27
C LYS A 241 -7.80 -19.49 38.64
N TRP A 242 -6.68 -19.01 39.19
CA TRP A 242 -5.63 -19.89 39.71
C TRP A 242 -6.11 -20.70 40.91
N ASN A 243 -6.89 -20.08 41.80
CA ASN A 243 -7.46 -20.74 42.96
C ASN A 243 -8.62 -21.69 42.64
N GLU A 244 -9.22 -21.60 41.44
CA GLU A 244 -10.19 -22.56 40.93
C GLU A 244 -9.54 -23.88 40.47
N TYR A 245 -8.21 -23.93 40.29
CA TYR A 245 -7.51 -25.19 40.00
C TYR A 245 -7.37 -26.07 41.24
N ASP A 246 -7.54 -27.36 41.03
CA ASP A 246 -7.28 -28.40 42.02
C ASP A 246 -5.82 -28.37 42.51
N GLU A 247 -5.61 -28.84 43.74
CA GLU A 247 -4.31 -28.75 44.40
C GLU A 247 -3.24 -29.59 43.70
N GLU A 248 -3.60 -30.76 43.16
CA GLU A 248 -2.70 -31.63 42.41
C GLU A 248 -2.22 -30.98 41.10
N LYS A 249 -3.13 -30.36 40.34
CA LYS A 249 -2.78 -29.64 39.12
C LYS A 249 -1.90 -28.43 39.39
N ARG A 250 -2.14 -27.67 40.48
CA ARG A 250 -1.26 -26.57 40.88
C ARG A 250 0.14 -27.07 41.22
N LYS A 251 0.27 -28.14 42.02
CA LYS A 251 1.56 -28.78 42.34
C LYS A 251 2.29 -29.26 41.08
N THR A 252 1.57 -29.85 40.13
CA THR A 252 2.14 -30.32 38.86
C THR A 252 2.68 -29.17 38.02
N ILE A 253 1.93 -28.08 37.87
CA ILE A 253 2.37 -26.90 37.12
C ILE A 253 3.59 -26.27 37.80
N ILE A 254 3.57 -26.12 39.13
CA ILE A 254 4.69 -25.56 39.90
C ILE A 254 5.94 -26.41 39.70
N SER A 255 5.83 -27.74 39.80
CA SER A 255 6.94 -28.67 39.59
C SER A 255 7.54 -28.55 38.18
N GLN A 256 6.70 -28.56 37.12
CA GLN A 256 7.17 -28.46 35.74
C GLN A 256 7.79 -27.10 35.40
N VAL A 257 7.24 -26.02 35.96
CA VAL A 257 7.85 -24.69 35.87
C VAL A 257 9.19 -24.70 36.58
N SER A 258 9.26 -25.31 37.76
CA SER A 258 10.45 -25.30 38.59
C SER A 258 11.61 -26.07 37.96
N GLU A 259 11.35 -27.27 37.46
CA GLU A 259 12.32 -28.08 36.72
C GLU A 259 12.91 -27.29 35.54
N LYS A 260 12.05 -26.61 34.76
CA LYS A 260 12.52 -25.77 33.64
C LYS A 260 13.40 -24.62 34.08
N VAL A 261 13.07 -23.95 35.19
CA VAL A 261 13.88 -22.85 35.74
C VAL A 261 15.21 -23.39 36.24
N GLU A 262 15.20 -24.50 36.99
CA GLU A 262 16.39 -25.16 37.53
C GLU A 262 17.34 -25.64 36.43
N ASP A 263 16.83 -26.32 35.39
CA ASP A 263 17.62 -26.74 34.22
C ASP A 263 18.28 -25.57 33.50
N ASN A 264 17.59 -24.43 33.48
CA ASN A 264 18.09 -23.22 32.88
C ASN A 264 19.23 -22.59 33.69
N LEU A 265 19.03 -22.53 35.01
CA LEU A 265 20.02 -22.00 35.97
C LEU A 265 21.28 -22.88 36.02
N LYS A 266 21.17 -24.19 35.80
CA LYS A 266 22.33 -25.12 35.67
C LYS A 266 23.19 -24.84 34.43
N ILE A 267 22.61 -24.29 33.36
CA ILE A 267 23.28 -24.03 32.07
C ILE A 267 23.82 -22.58 32.00
N ALA A 268 23.34 -21.67 32.86
CA ALA A 268 23.63 -20.26 32.78
C ALA A 268 25.08 -19.91 33.19
N VAL A 269 25.97 -19.73 32.20
CA VAL A 269 27.36 -19.28 32.39
C VAL A 269 27.55 -17.79 32.00
N GLY A 270 26.47 -17.09 31.62
CA GLY A 270 26.52 -15.74 31.01
C GLY A 270 25.55 -14.71 31.60
N LYS A 271 25.88 -13.42 31.42
CA LYS A 271 25.26 -12.27 32.11
C LYS A 271 23.84 -11.84 31.65
N ASN A 272 23.21 -12.45 30.63
CA ASN A 272 21.95 -11.95 30.05
C ASN A 272 20.78 -12.97 30.13
N PRO A 273 19.70 -12.70 30.90
CA PRO A 273 18.55 -13.61 31.04
C PRO A 273 17.78 -13.93 29.76
N ASN A 274 17.92 -13.12 28.70
CA ASN A 274 17.21 -13.40 27.45
C ASN A 274 17.81 -14.54 26.64
N ASP A 275 19.07 -14.89 26.89
CA ASP A 275 19.78 -15.92 26.14
C ASP A 275 19.32 -17.34 26.54
N TYR A 276 18.60 -17.44 27.66
CA TYR A 276 18.16 -18.71 28.22
C TYR A 276 16.63 -18.86 28.26
N LYS A 277 15.86 -17.98 27.61
CA LYS A 277 14.40 -18.15 27.57
C LYS A 277 14.00 -19.33 26.69
N TYR A 278 13.07 -20.13 27.20
CA TYR A 278 12.44 -21.19 26.41
C TYR A 278 11.58 -20.58 25.29
N PRO A 279 11.77 -20.99 24.02
CA PRO A 279 10.87 -20.61 22.96
C PRO A 279 9.48 -21.21 23.21
N LEU A 280 8.43 -20.51 22.74
CA LEU A 280 7.09 -21.09 22.74
C LEU A 280 7.04 -22.23 21.73
N LEU A 281 6.38 -23.32 22.11
CA LEU A 281 6.16 -24.48 21.26
C LEU A 281 5.17 -24.11 20.14
N ARG A 282 5.48 -24.57 18.92
CA ARG A 282 4.55 -24.55 17.81
C ARG A 282 3.94 -25.92 17.59
N THR A 283 2.74 -25.95 17.02
CA THR A 283 2.01 -27.20 16.75
C THR A 283 2.73 -28.06 15.73
N ASP A 284 3.26 -27.44 14.68
CA ASP A 284 3.98 -28.09 13.59
C ASP A 284 5.27 -28.77 14.09
N ASP A 285 6.07 -28.08 14.89
CA ASP A 285 7.30 -28.64 15.48
C ASP A 285 7.00 -29.89 16.33
N LEU A 286 5.99 -29.81 17.21
CA LEU A 286 5.62 -30.93 18.08
C LEU A 286 5.09 -32.15 17.31
N ILE A 287 4.38 -31.92 16.20
CA ILE A 287 3.93 -33.02 15.33
C ILE A 287 5.13 -33.65 14.64
N MET A 288 6.07 -32.84 14.14
CA MET A 288 7.30 -33.35 13.53
C MET A 288 8.14 -34.15 14.53
N ASP A 289 8.31 -33.65 15.75
CA ASP A 289 9.01 -34.35 16.84
C ASP A 289 8.33 -35.68 17.15
N TYR A 290 7.01 -35.71 17.27
CA TYR A 290 6.25 -36.95 17.47
C TYR A 290 6.48 -37.95 16.33
N LEU A 291 6.40 -37.51 15.08
CA LEU A 291 6.59 -38.39 13.93
C LEU A 291 8.02 -38.96 13.89
N ASN A 292 9.01 -38.14 14.20
CA ASN A 292 10.42 -38.55 14.30
C ASN A 292 10.65 -39.53 15.45
N GLN A 293 10.07 -39.28 16.63
CA GLN A 293 10.16 -40.16 17.80
C GLN A 293 9.54 -41.53 17.56
N LYS A 294 8.46 -41.58 16.76
CA LYS A 294 7.82 -42.85 16.33
C LYS A 294 8.60 -43.59 15.25
N GLY A 295 9.72 -43.02 14.77
CA GLY A 295 10.58 -43.64 13.77
C GLY A 295 10.03 -43.57 12.34
N PHE A 296 9.06 -42.70 12.06
CA PHE A 296 8.55 -42.54 10.69
C PHE A 296 9.59 -41.83 9.82
N VAL A 297 9.75 -42.28 8.57
CA VAL A 297 10.59 -41.58 7.58
C VAL A 297 9.82 -40.40 7.02
N VAL A 298 10.08 -39.20 7.53
CA VAL A 298 9.36 -37.97 7.16
C VAL A 298 10.01 -37.32 5.93
N LYS A 299 9.24 -37.11 4.87
CA LYS A 299 9.65 -36.37 3.66
C LYS A 299 8.92 -35.03 3.55
N GLY A 300 9.70 -33.94 3.51
CA GLY A 300 9.18 -32.57 3.37
C GLY A 300 8.75 -31.92 4.68
N GLU A 301 8.15 -30.74 4.59
CA GLU A 301 7.75 -29.93 5.76
C GLU A 301 6.25 -29.99 6.01
N LEU A 302 5.88 -29.84 7.29
CA LEU A 302 4.50 -29.73 7.72
C LEU A 302 4.00 -28.30 7.53
N TYR A 303 2.94 -28.13 6.76
CA TYR A 303 2.36 -26.82 6.51
C TYR A 303 1.55 -26.34 7.73
N HIS A 304 1.89 -25.15 8.25
CA HIS A 304 1.12 -24.51 9.29
C HIS A 304 -0.05 -23.69 8.68
N PRO A 305 -1.31 -23.82 9.14
CA PRO A 305 -2.47 -23.13 8.57
C PRO A 305 -2.36 -21.60 8.51
N SER A 306 -1.57 -21.02 9.41
CA SER A 306 -1.33 -19.57 9.50
C SER A 306 -0.16 -19.08 8.65
N ASP A 307 0.68 -19.97 8.11
CA ASP A 307 1.83 -19.58 7.31
C ASP A 307 1.38 -19.31 5.87
N THR A 308 1.58 -18.08 5.40
CA THR A 308 1.29 -17.71 4.01
C THR A 308 2.58 -17.80 3.21
N ASP A 309 2.67 -18.77 2.31
CA ASP A 309 3.77 -18.83 1.36
C ASP A 309 3.50 -17.85 0.21
N TYR A 310 4.42 -16.89 0.04
CA TYR A 310 4.36 -15.96 -1.08
C TYR A 310 5.12 -16.46 -2.29
N ASN A 311 5.65 -17.69 -2.30
CA ASN A 311 6.41 -18.29 -3.38
C ASN A 311 7.63 -17.44 -3.77
N PHE A 312 8.38 -16.97 -2.78
CA PHE A 312 9.68 -16.37 -3.05
C PHE A 312 10.68 -17.46 -3.46
N GLU A 313 11.61 -17.11 -4.34
CA GLU A 313 12.68 -18.02 -4.75
C GLU A 313 13.56 -18.37 -3.55
N THR A 314 13.78 -19.66 -3.32
CA THR A 314 14.63 -20.15 -2.24
C THR A 314 16.09 -19.73 -2.48
N PRO A 315 16.71 -19.00 -1.54
CA PRO A 315 18.13 -18.65 -1.62
C PRO A 315 19.03 -19.89 -1.70
N VAL A 316 20.03 -19.83 -2.58
CA VAL A 316 21.08 -20.86 -2.68
C VAL A 316 22.43 -20.28 -2.24
N PRO A 317 23.32 -21.08 -1.65
CA PRO A 317 24.69 -20.64 -1.34
C PRO A 317 25.39 -20.19 -2.62
N ALA A 318 26.06 -19.03 -2.55
CA ALA A 318 26.93 -18.56 -3.62
C ALA A 318 28.32 -19.22 -3.54
N GLU A 319 29.18 -18.94 -4.54
CA GLU A 319 30.55 -19.45 -4.60
C GLU A 319 31.40 -19.11 -3.37
N ASP A 320 31.08 -18.01 -2.67
CA ASP A 320 31.75 -17.58 -1.45
C ASP A 320 31.21 -18.26 -0.17
N GLY A 321 30.34 -19.27 -0.31
CA GLY A 321 29.72 -20.00 0.79
C GLY A 321 28.61 -19.24 1.52
N LYS A 322 28.35 -17.98 1.16
CA LYS A 322 27.31 -17.16 1.80
C LYS A 322 25.97 -17.30 1.11
N ILE A 323 24.89 -17.17 1.88
CA ILE A 323 23.52 -17.19 1.36
C ILE A 323 23.04 -15.75 1.17
N TYR A 324 22.57 -15.43 -0.03
CA TYR A 324 22.09 -14.10 -0.40
C TYR A 324 20.60 -14.10 -0.70
N LEU A 325 19.91 -12.99 -0.45
CA LEU A 325 18.52 -12.86 -0.87
C LEU A 325 18.41 -13.00 -2.40
N ALA A 326 17.55 -13.94 -2.82
CA ALA A 326 17.24 -14.26 -4.20
C ALA A 326 16.41 -13.15 -4.87
N SER A 327 15.89 -13.34 -6.09
CA SER A 327 15.03 -12.32 -6.70
C SER A 327 13.70 -12.19 -5.96
N PRO A 328 13.22 -10.98 -5.58
CA PRO A 328 11.92 -10.82 -4.92
C PRO A 328 10.74 -10.99 -5.89
N ARG A 329 10.99 -11.37 -7.16
CA ARG A 329 9.96 -11.57 -8.17
C ARG A 329 9.18 -12.83 -7.84
N SER A 330 7.94 -12.64 -7.44
CA SER A 330 6.99 -13.71 -7.20
C SER A 330 5.65 -13.38 -7.88
N PRO A 331 4.88 -14.40 -8.33
CA PRO A 331 3.49 -14.23 -8.76
C PRO A 331 2.61 -13.49 -7.74
N SER A 332 2.97 -13.58 -6.45
CA SER A 332 2.25 -12.96 -5.33
C SER A 332 2.47 -11.44 -5.24
N VAL A 333 3.58 -10.92 -5.75
CA VAL A 333 3.92 -9.49 -5.65
C VAL A 333 3.67 -8.79 -6.99
N LYS A 334 2.44 -8.29 -7.17
CA LYS A 334 2.03 -7.57 -8.38
C LYS A 334 2.24 -6.06 -8.30
N ASN A 335 2.31 -5.49 -7.09
CA ASN A 335 2.47 -4.05 -6.89
C ASN A 335 3.92 -3.61 -7.20
N PRO A 336 4.14 -2.70 -8.18
CA PRO A 336 5.49 -2.28 -8.58
C PRO A 336 6.23 -1.48 -7.49
N VAL A 337 5.52 -0.77 -6.61
CA VAL A 337 6.12 -0.03 -5.48
C VAL A 337 6.70 -1.03 -4.48
N VAL A 338 5.93 -2.05 -4.13
CA VAL A 338 6.37 -3.15 -3.24
C VAL A 338 7.57 -3.86 -3.84
N MET A 339 7.51 -4.22 -5.13
CA MET A 339 8.63 -4.83 -5.84
C MET A 339 9.90 -3.97 -5.79
N ARG A 340 9.75 -2.65 -6.00
CA ARG A 340 10.89 -1.73 -5.93
C ARG A 340 11.49 -1.69 -4.53
N ALA A 341 10.67 -1.65 -3.48
CA ALA A 341 11.12 -1.65 -2.09
C ALA A 341 11.88 -2.93 -1.75
N LEU A 342 11.34 -4.11 -2.08
CA LEU A 342 12.01 -5.40 -1.88
C LEU A 342 13.34 -5.50 -2.64
N HIS A 343 13.42 -4.93 -3.85
CA HIS A 343 14.68 -4.85 -4.58
C HIS A 343 15.72 -3.93 -3.90
N GLN A 344 15.32 -2.81 -3.28
CA GLN A 344 16.27 -1.99 -2.53
C GLN A 344 16.70 -2.67 -1.22
N LEU A 345 15.76 -3.33 -0.53
CA LEU A 345 16.05 -4.16 0.64
C LEU A 345 17.08 -5.23 0.30
N ARG A 346 16.87 -5.97 -0.81
CA ARG A 346 17.83 -6.96 -1.32
C ARG A 346 19.22 -6.36 -1.55
N LYS A 347 19.31 -5.18 -2.19
CA LYS A 347 20.61 -4.53 -2.46
C LYS A 347 21.34 -4.18 -1.17
N LEU A 348 20.64 -3.67 -0.16
CA LEU A 348 21.21 -3.33 1.14
C LEU A 348 21.64 -4.59 1.91
N VAL A 349 20.74 -5.54 2.08
CA VAL A 349 20.99 -6.78 2.83
C VAL A 349 22.13 -7.58 2.22
N ASN A 350 22.11 -7.81 0.90
CA ASN A 350 23.18 -8.56 0.25
C ASN A 350 24.53 -7.84 0.33
N TYR A 351 24.54 -6.50 0.33
CA TYR A 351 25.77 -5.73 0.57
C TYR A 351 26.30 -5.98 1.98
N LEU A 352 25.45 -5.90 3.00
CA LEU A 352 25.83 -6.14 4.40
C LEU A 352 26.36 -7.57 4.61
N ILE A 353 25.69 -8.58 4.04
CA ILE A 353 26.15 -10.00 4.06
C ILE A 353 27.53 -10.14 3.38
N LYS A 354 27.67 -9.54 2.20
CA LYS A 354 28.92 -9.59 1.42
C LYS A 354 30.08 -8.99 2.23
N THR A 355 29.86 -7.85 2.87
CA THR A 355 30.84 -7.17 3.73
C THR A 355 31.07 -7.82 5.10
N GLY A 356 30.33 -8.89 5.44
CA GLY A 356 30.43 -9.56 6.73
C GLY A 356 29.92 -8.73 7.91
N LYS A 357 29.07 -7.73 7.65
CA LYS A 357 28.45 -6.91 8.70
C LYS A 357 27.26 -7.61 9.36
N ILE A 358 26.63 -8.53 8.64
CA ILE A 358 25.52 -9.36 9.10
C ILE A 358 25.67 -10.77 8.52
N ASP A 359 25.03 -11.74 9.16
CA ASP A 359 24.97 -13.16 8.78
C ASP A 359 23.57 -13.74 9.07
N SER A 360 23.37 -15.05 8.83
CA SER A 360 22.08 -15.72 9.05
C SER A 360 21.60 -15.67 10.51
N THR A 361 22.52 -15.60 11.47
CA THR A 361 22.23 -15.54 12.91
C THR A 361 21.79 -14.15 13.37
N THR A 362 22.03 -13.13 12.53
CA THR A 362 21.70 -11.74 12.84
C THR A 362 20.20 -11.56 13.02
N LYS A 363 19.82 -10.95 14.15
CA LYS A 363 18.43 -10.63 14.44
C LYS A 363 17.94 -9.44 13.61
N ILE A 364 16.86 -9.63 12.86
CA ILE A 364 16.25 -8.60 12.02
C ILE A 364 14.89 -8.19 12.57
N ASN A 365 14.78 -6.91 12.97
CA ASN A 365 13.53 -6.29 13.37
C ASN A 365 12.96 -5.45 12.22
N VAL A 366 11.70 -5.64 11.86
CA VAL A 366 11.03 -4.90 10.78
C VAL A 366 9.81 -4.18 11.30
N GLU A 367 9.75 -2.86 11.13
CA GLU A 367 8.63 -2.04 11.56
C GLU A 367 7.38 -2.22 10.67
N LEU A 368 6.22 -2.45 11.31
CA LEU A 368 4.90 -2.53 10.74
C LEU A 368 4.17 -1.20 10.89
N ALA A 369 3.54 -0.74 9.81
CA ALA A 369 2.63 0.40 9.80
C ALA A 369 1.24 0.13 10.43
N ASN A 370 1.16 -0.83 11.38
CA ASN A 370 -0.06 -1.18 12.10
C ASN A 370 0.05 -0.71 13.55
N ASP A 371 -0.98 -0.03 14.04
CA ASP A 371 -1.07 0.43 15.42
C ASP A 371 -1.50 -0.71 16.37
N VAL A 372 -1.15 -0.58 17.65
CA VAL A 372 -1.66 -1.44 18.73
C VAL A 372 -2.96 -0.85 19.26
N ASN A 373 -4.09 -1.41 18.84
CA ASN A 373 -5.38 -1.07 19.42
C ASN A 373 -5.59 -1.85 20.71
N ASP A 374 -6.14 -1.19 21.74
CA ASP A 374 -6.55 -1.82 23.00
C ASP A 374 -7.79 -2.72 22.81
N LYS A 375 -8.15 -3.51 23.83
CA LYS A 375 -9.27 -4.46 23.79
C LYS A 375 -10.60 -3.75 23.45
N ASN A 376 -10.86 -2.59 24.04
CA ASN A 376 -12.11 -1.85 23.88
C ASN A 376 -12.16 -1.13 22.52
N GLN A 377 -11.03 -0.61 22.02
CA GLN A 377 -10.92 -0.10 20.66
C GLN A 377 -11.18 -1.18 19.61
N ARG A 378 -10.63 -2.39 19.77
CA ARG A 378 -10.91 -3.50 18.84
C ARG A 378 -12.38 -3.86 18.81
N LYS A 379 -13.02 -3.94 19.98
CA LYS A 379 -14.45 -4.19 20.08
C LYS A 379 -15.28 -3.06 19.43
N ALA A 380 -14.87 -1.80 19.61
CA ALA A 380 -15.52 -0.66 18.96
C ALA A 380 -15.39 -0.72 17.43
N ILE A 381 -14.22 -1.09 16.91
CA ILE A 381 -13.99 -1.28 15.47
C ILE A 381 -14.83 -2.44 14.93
N GLU A 382 -14.91 -3.57 15.65
CA GLU A 382 -15.73 -4.71 15.28
C GLU A 382 -17.22 -4.34 15.22
N GLU A 383 -17.72 -3.62 16.23
CA GLU A 383 -19.11 -3.14 16.26
C GLU A 383 -19.40 -2.11 15.16
N LEU A 384 -18.45 -1.22 14.86
CA LEU A 384 -18.54 -0.31 13.72
C LEU A 384 -18.59 -1.06 12.38
N ALA A 385 -17.73 -2.07 12.21
CA ALA A 385 -17.72 -2.91 11.01
C ALA A 385 -19.07 -3.63 10.83
N LYS A 386 -19.60 -4.26 11.89
CA LYS A 386 -20.92 -4.90 11.87
C LYS A 386 -22.05 -3.91 11.55
N THR A 387 -22.00 -2.71 12.15
CA THR A 387 -22.98 -1.66 11.88
C THR A 387 -22.92 -1.23 10.42
N ASN A 388 -21.71 -1.05 9.87
CA ASN A 388 -21.50 -0.69 8.47
C ASN A 388 -21.95 -1.80 7.52
N GLU A 389 -21.66 -3.06 7.81
CA GLU A 389 -22.12 -4.21 7.01
C GLU A 389 -23.65 -4.27 6.97
N LYS A 390 -24.30 -4.09 8.12
CA LYS A 390 -25.77 -4.01 8.21
C LYS A 390 -26.31 -2.84 7.38
N ASN A 391 -25.75 -1.64 7.56
CA ASN A 391 -26.17 -0.45 6.81
C ASN A 391 -25.97 -0.61 5.30
N ASN A 392 -24.88 -1.27 4.87
CA ASN A 392 -24.61 -1.56 3.47
C ASN A 392 -25.61 -2.58 2.90
N ALA A 393 -25.99 -3.60 3.68
CA ALA A 393 -27.01 -4.56 3.29
C ALA A 393 -28.40 -3.92 3.17
N ASP A 394 -28.76 -3.06 4.12
CA ASP A 394 -30.01 -2.31 4.10
C ASP A 394 -30.05 -1.30 2.94
N ALA A 395 -28.91 -0.63 2.66
CA ALA A 395 -28.76 0.24 1.50
C ALA A 395 -28.95 -0.54 0.19
N ARG A 396 -28.32 -1.72 0.04
CA ARG A 396 -28.49 -2.57 -1.14
C ARG A 396 -29.96 -2.90 -1.39
N LYS A 397 -30.69 -3.35 -0.36
CA LYS A 397 -32.12 -3.65 -0.47
C LYS A 397 -32.93 -2.44 -0.89
N LYS A 398 -32.71 -1.28 -0.25
CA LYS A 398 -33.43 -0.04 -0.59
C LYS A 398 -33.15 0.42 -2.01
N ILE A 399 -31.90 0.31 -2.48
CA ILE A 399 -31.57 0.65 -3.86
C ILE A 399 -32.30 -0.30 -4.82
N GLU A 400 -32.31 -1.61 -4.56
CA GLU A 400 -33.04 -2.59 -5.37
C GLU A 400 -34.55 -2.29 -5.40
N GLU A 401 -35.16 -2.05 -4.24
CA GLU A 401 -36.58 -1.72 -4.10
C GLU A 401 -36.94 -0.45 -4.89
N LEU A 402 -36.23 0.66 -4.63
CA LEU A 402 -36.52 1.95 -5.26
C LEU A 402 -36.20 1.97 -6.76
N CYS A 403 -35.18 1.24 -7.21
CA CYS A 403 -34.92 1.09 -8.65
C CYS A 403 -36.04 0.31 -9.33
N ASN A 404 -36.52 -0.78 -8.73
CA ASN A 404 -37.63 -1.57 -9.27
C ASN A 404 -38.92 -0.75 -9.33
N GLU A 405 -39.24 0.03 -8.28
CA GLU A 405 -40.38 0.95 -8.25
C GLU A 405 -40.27 2.04 -9.34
N ALA A 406 -39.06 2.54 -9.59
CA ALA A 406 -38.79 3.51 -10.64
C ALA A 406 -38.74 2.90 -12.07
N GLY A 407 -38.94 1.59 -12.22
CA GLY A 407 -38.98 0.90 -13.51
C GLY A 407 -37.61 0.49 -14.09
N PHE A 408 -36.54 0.50 -13.27
CA PHE A 408 -35.19 0.10 -13.69
C PHE A 408 -34.71 -1.13 -12.89
N LYS A 409 -34.30 -2.20 -13.59
CA LYS A 409 -33.73 -3.38 -12.93
C LYS A 409 -32.21 -3.22 -12.79
N VAL A 410 -31.76 -2.87 -11.59
CA VAL A 410 -30.34 -2.64 -11.27
C VAL A 410 -29.88 -3.59 -10.17
N VAL A 411 -28.68 -4.15 -10.31
CA VAL A 411 -27.99 -4.87 -9.23
C VAL A 411 -27.00 -3.90 -8.58
N PRO A 412 -27.20 -3.47 -7.32
CA PRO A 412 -26.36 -2.43 -6.72
C PRO A 412 -24.92 -2.89 -6.53
N THR A 413 -24.00 -2.10 -7.07
CA THR A 413 -22.56 -2.27 -6.92
C THR A 413 -22.06 -1.69 -5.58
N GLU A 414 -20.81 -1.98 -5.21
CA GLU A 414 -20.19 -1.33 -4.03
C GLU A 414 -20.09 0.19 -4.18
N SER A 415 -19.93 0.68 -5.42
CA SER A 415 -19.98 2.10 -5.74
C SER A 415 -21.35 2.69 -5.42
N ASP A 416 -22.43 1.99 -5.79
CA ASP A 416 -23.79 2.46 -5.55
C ASP A 416 -24.13 2.53 -4.06
N ILE A 417 -23.63 1.56 -3.27
CA ILE A 417 -23.75 1.58 -1.81
C ILE A 417 -23.03 2.80 -1.22
N LYS A 418 -21.83 3.12 -1.70
CA LYS A 418 -21.11 4.33 -1.28
C LYS A 418 -21.85 5.60 -1.67
N LYS A 419 -22.43 5.67 -2.88
CA LYS A 419 -23.28 6.80 -3.31
C LYS A 419 -24.48 6.95 -2.38
N PHE A 420 -25.19 5.87 -2.07
CA PHE A 420 -26.34 5.91 -1.18
C PHE A 420 -25.96 6.39 0.23
N ARG A 421 -24.81 5.94 0.75
CA ARG A 421 -24.29 6.40 2.03
C ARG A 421 -24.00 7.90 2.03
N LEU A 422 -23.30 8.41 1.01
CA LEU A 422 -23.03 9.85 0.88
C LEU A 422 -24.31 10.66 0.65
N TRP A 423 -25.27 10.12 -0.10
CA TRP A 423 -26.56 10.76 -0.35
C TRP A 423 -27.33 11.01 0.94
N LYS A 424 -27.43 10.01 1.81
CA LYS A 424 -28.03 10.17 3.15
C LYS A 424 -27.18 11.04 4.07
N GLU A 425 -25.85 10.95 3.98
CA GLU A 425 -24.95 11.79 4.77
C GLU A 425 -25.11 13.28 4.42
N GLN A 426 -25.35 13.63 3.16
CA GLN A 426 -25.50 15.00 2.67
C GLN A 426 -26.95 15.51 2.71
N ASN A 427 -27.84 14.83 3.44
CA ASN A 427 -29.26 15.16 3.50
C ASN A 427 -29.87 15.36 2.10
N GLU A 428 -29.51 14.47 1.16
CA GLU A 428 -30.02 14.45 -0.21
C GLU A 428 -29.76 15.75 -0.98
N THR A 429 -28.75 16.52 -0.60
CA THR A 429 -28.45 17.83 -1.17
C THR A 429 -27.02 17.90 -1.66
N CYS A 430 -26.80 18.56 -2.81
CA CYS A 430 -25.46 18.80 -3.31
C CYS A 430 -24.76 19.90 -2.48
N PRO A 431 -23.55 19.67 -1.93
CA PRO A 431 -22.84 20.66 -1.13
C PRO A 431 -22.45 21.88 -1.96
N TYR A 432 -22.06 21.68 -3.22
CA TYR A 432 -21.60 22.75 -4.10
C TYR A 432 -22.75 23.57 -4.67
N THR A 433 -23.77 22.93 -5.26
CA THR A 433 -24.83 23.65 -5.97
C THR A 433 -26.09 23.90 -5.15
N GLY A 434 -26.28 23.20 -4.02
CA GLY A 434 -27.48 23.28 -3.21
C GLY A 434 -28.70 22.59 -3.82
N LYS A 435 -28.56 22.02 -5.03
CA LYS A 435 -29.63 21.26 -5.68
C LYS A 435 -29.97 20.01 -4.87
N HIS A 436 -31.27 19.71 -4.78
CA HIS A 436 -31.74 18.43 -4.27
C HIS A 436 -31.30 17.30 -5.21
N ILE A 437 -30.81 16.22 -4.62
CA ILE A 437 -30.37 15.01 -5.29
C ILE A 437 -31.52 14.02 -5.18
N SER A 438 -32.34 13.90 -6.23
CA SER A 438 -33.37 12.87 -6.26
C SER A 438 -32.75 11.48 -6.43
N PHE A 439 -33.47 10.43 -5.99
CA PHE A 439 -33.00 9.05 -6.15
C PHE A 439 -32.77 8.69 -7.62
N THR A 440 -33.68 9.10 -8.51
CA THR A 440 -33.60 8.85 -9.95
C THR A 440 -32.47 9.64 -10.62
N ASP A 441 -32.16 10.86 -10.16
CA ASP A 441 -31.01 11.62 -10.68
C ASP A 441 -29.65 11.07 -10.22
N LEU A 442 -29.63 10.19 -9.22
CA LEU A 442 -28.42 9.55 -8.71
C LEU A 442 -28.21 8.12 -9.26
N PHE A 443 -29.28 7.31 -9.32
CA PHE A 443 -29.23 5.89 -9.70
C PHE A 443 -29.94 5.56 -11.01
N GLY A 444 -30.63 6.53 -11.62
CA GLY A 444 -31.34 6.34 -12.88
C GLY A 444 -30.41 6.15 -14.09
N PRO A 445 -30.98 5.95 -15.28
CA PRO A 445 -30.22 5.65 -16.51
C PRO A 445 -29.32 6.81 -16.96
N ILE A 446 -29.64 8.04 -16.55
CA ILE A 446 -28.88 9.25 -16.87
C ILE A 446 -28.57 9.97 -15.55
N PRO A 447 -27.54 9.52 -14.79
CA PRO A 447 -27.22 10.12 -13.51
C PRO A 447 -26.68 11.54 -13.71
N LYS A 448 -27.28 12.51 -13.01
CA LYS A 448 -26.84 13.91 -12.98
C LYS A 448 -25.82 14.16 -11.88
N PHE A 449 -25.82 13.33 -10.84
CA PHE A 449 -24.90 13.45 -9.69
C PHE A 449 -23.93 12.28 -9.66
N ASP A 450 -22.68 12.55 -9.30
CA ASP A 450 -21.64 11.55 -9.18
C ASP A 450 -20.65 11.89 -8.07
N PHE A 451 -19.71 10.98 -7.82
CA PHE A 451 -18.62 11.23 -6.88
C PHE A 451 -17.79 12.45 -7.27
N GLU A 452 -17.42 13.20 -6.26
CA GLU A 452 -16.54 14.35 -6.33
C GLU A 452 -15.46 14.19 -5.26
N HIS A 453 -14.20 14.36 -5.67
CA HIS A 453 -13.06 14.33 -4.76
C HIS A 453 -12.76 15.73 -4.24
N THR A 454 -13.15 16.04 -3.00
CA THR A 454 -12.98 17.36 -2.37
C THR A 454 -11.61 17.94 -2.66
N ILE A 455 -10.56 17.20 -2.30
CA ILE A 455 -9.20 17.44 -2.77
C ILE A 455 -8.97 16.59 -4.03
N PRO A 456 -8.60 17.20 -5.18
CA PRO A 456 -8.44 16.48 -6.44
C PRO A 456 -7.55 15.24 -6.30
N ARG A 457 -8.07 14.10 -6.75
CA ARG A 457 -7.37 12.80 -6.67
C ARG A 457 -5.99 12.82 -7.36
N SER A 458 -5.81 13.60 -8.42
CA SER A 458 -4.52 13.77 -9.10
C SER A 458 -3.43 14.40 -8.22
N LEU A 459 -3.83 15.09 -7.14
CA LEU A 459 -2.94 15.81 -6.23
C LEU A 459 -2.81 15.08 -4.88
N SER A 460 -3.93 14.60 -4.31
CA SER A 460 -3.95 13.90 -3.02
C SER A 460 -3.70 12.40 -3.11
N TYR A 461 -4.06 11.75 -4.22
CA TYR A 461 -4.15 10.28 -4.35
C TYR A 461 -5.06 9.64 -3.29
N ASP A 462 -6.02 10.40 -2.75
CA ASP A 462 -6.93 9.99 -1.69
C ASP A 462 -8.31 9.67 -2.28
N ASP A 463 -8.73 8.41 -2.18
CA ASP A 463 -10.04 7.88 -2.59
C ASP A 463 -10.85 7.38 -1.39
N SER A 464 -10.46 7.83 -0.19
CA SER A 464 -11.19 7.56 1.05
C SER A 464 -12.54 8.27 1.06
N LEU A 465 -13.46 7.77 1.87
CA LEU A 465 -14.81 8.33 1.94
C LEU A 465 -14.79 9.76 2.53
N GLU A 466 -13.78 10.08 3.33
CA GLU A 466 -13.44 11.39 3.88
C GLU A 466 -13.09 12.42 2.80
N ASN A 467 -12.59 11.98 1.64
CA ASN A 467 -12.30 12.86 0.50
C ASN A 467 -13.41 12.84 -0.57
N LEU A 468 -14.52 12.13 -0.33
CA LEU A 468 -15.59 11.97 -1.30
C LEU A 468 -16.87 12.70 -0.88
N THR A 469 -17.51 13.36 -1.85
CA THR A 469 -18.86 13.91 -1.77
C THR A 469 -19.65 13.55 -3.03
N LEU A 470 -20.97 13.73 -3.01
CA LEU A 470 -21.81 13.71 -4.21
C LEU A 470 -22.00 15.13 -4.73
N CYS A 471 -21.63 15.36 -5.98
CA CYS A 471 -21.76 16.64 -6.65
C CYS A 471 -22.51 16.50 -7.98
N ASP A 472 -23.14 17.59 -8.40
CA ASP A 472 -23.65 17.75 -9.77
C ASP A 472 -22.49 17.52 -10.75
N SER A 473 -22.67 16.58 -11.67
CA SER A 473 -21.62 16.14 -12.59
C SER A 473 -21.16 17.25 -13.51
N GLU A 474 -22.06 18.15 -13.90
CA GLU A 474 -21.75 19.30 -14.74
C GLU A 474 -20.92 20.31 -13.96
N PHE A 475 -21.33 20.64 -12.73
CA PHE A 475 -20.57 21.52 -11.85
C PHE A 475 -19.16 20.97 -11.58
N ASN A 476 -19.05 19.69 -11.22
CA ASN A 476 -17.77 19.05 -10.96
C ASN A 476 -16.82 19.12 -12.19
N ARG A 477 -17.33 18.79 -13.38
CA ARG A 477 -16.53 18.74 -14.61
C ARG A 477 -16.17 20.12 -15.17
N ASN A 478 -17.10 21.09 -15.11
CA ASN A 478 -16.95 22.36 -15.80
C ASN A 478 -16.47 23.49 -14.89
N ILE A 479 -16.84 23.48 -13.61
CA ILE A 479 -16.57 24.57 -12.67
C ILE A 479 -15.47 24.15 -11.69
N LYS A 480 -15.69 23.10 -10.89
CA LYS A 480 -14.78 22.68 -9.82
C LYS A 480 -13.44 22.14 -10.35
N LYS A 481 -13.47 21.23 -11.31
CA LYS A 481 -12.28 20.67 -11.98
C LYS A 481 -11.23 20.18 -10.96
N GLN A 482 -9.99 20.65 -11.09
CA GLN A 482 -8.86 20.31 -10.22
C GLN A 482 -8.60 21.40 -9.16
N ARG A 483 -9.61 22.21 -8.82
CA ARG A 483 -9.51 23.24 -7.79
C ARG A 483 -9.89 22.67 -6.42
N LEU A 484 -9.44 23.33 -5.35
CA LEU A 484 -9.97 23.14 -4.01
C LEU A 484 -11.32 23.87 -3.86
N PRO A 485 -12.20 23.45 -2.93
CA PRO A 485 -13.42 24.21 -2.65
C PRO A 485 -13.12 25.66 -2.26
N SER A 486 -12.04 25.90 -1.50
CA SER A 486 -11.57 27.23 -1.08
C SER A 486 -11.15 28.16 -2.22
N GLU A 487 -10.90 27.62 -3.41
CA GLU A 487 -10.56 28.39 -4.62
C GLU A 487 -11.79 28.76 -5.45
N LEU A 488 -13.00 28.36 -5.03
CA LEU A 488 -14.25 28.69 -5.71
C LEU A 488 -14.75 30.08 -5.32
N PRO A 489 -15.31 30.87 -6.26
CA PRO A 489 -15.85 32.20 -5.96
C PRO A 489 -16.92 32.18 -4.85
N ASP A 490 -17.81 31.18 -4.87
CA ASP A 490 -18.93 31.06 -3.93
C ASP A 490 -18.59 30.20 -2.70
N PHE A 491 -17.29 30.09 -2.35
CA PHE A 491 -16.83 29.18 -1.31
C PHE A 491 -17.50 29.44 0.05
N GLU A 492 -17.75 30.69 0.42
CA GLU A 492 -18.34 31.02 1.73
C GLU A 492 -19.74 30.41 1.90
N GLU A 493 -20.59 30.52 0.89
CA GLU A 493 -21.93 29.92 0.90
C GLU A 493 -21.84 28.38 0.85
N ILE A 494 -20.97 27.85 -0.01
CA ILE A 494 -20.74 26.40 -0.17
C ILE A 494 -20.25 25.80 1.15
N ASN A 495 -19.30 26.45 1.83
CA ASN A 495 -18.71 26.01 3.09
C ASN A 495 -19.74 26.06 4.23
N LYS A 496 -20.57 27.12 4.29
CA LYS A 496 -21.67 27.21 5.25
C LYS A 496 -22.68 26.08 5.06
N ARG A 497 -23.05 25.77 3.82
CA ARG A 497 -23.93 24.64 3.50
C ARG A 497 -23.30 23.30 3.90
N PHE A 498 -22.02 23.12 3.62
CA PHE A 498 -21.29 21.90 3.95
C PHE A 498 -21.18 21.68 5.47
N LEU A 499 -20.85 22.73 6.24
CA LEU A 499 -20.77 22.68 7.71
C LEU A 499 -22.08 22.19 8.33
N LYS A 500 -23.22 22.73 7.86
CA LYS A 500 -24.55 22.36 8.34
C LYS A 500 -24.88 20.87 8.22
N PHE A 501 -24.26 20.14 7.29
CA PHE A 501 -24.46 18.68 7.18
C PHE A 501 -23.83 17.88 8.32
N TYR A 502 -22.88 18.46 9.05
CA TYR A 502 -22.06 17.76 10.03
C TYR A 502 -22.13 18.36 11.44
N GLU A 503 -22.61 19.59 11.62
CA GLU A 503 -22.78 20.24 12.94
C GLU A 503 -23.50 19.33 13.95
N ASP A 504 -24.76 18.97 13.69
CA ASP A 504 -25.55 18.10 14.59
C ASP A 504 -24.89 16.73 14.83
N LYS A 505 -24.20 16.19 13.82
CA LYS A 505 -23.51 14.89 13.92
C LYS A 505 -22.30 14.99 14.83
N ILE A 506 -21.50 16.06 14.69
CA ILE A 506 -20.33 16.35 15.50
C ILE A 506 -20.75 16.58 16.95
N ASP A 507 -21.79 17.39 17.17
CA ASP A 507 -22.31 17.68 18.51
C ASP A 507 -22.82 16.42 19.19
N ASN A 508 -23.54 15.57 18.46
CA ASN A 508 -23.96 14.28 19.00
C ASN A 508 -22.77 13.37 19.34
N CYS A 509 -21.73 13.30 18.50
CA CYS A 509 -20.51 12.54 18.82
C CYS A 509 -19.80 13.10 20.06
N LEU A 510 -19.66 14.43 20.17
CA LEU A 510 -19.04 15.09 21.32
C LEU A 510 -19.82 14.82 22.61
N ARG A 511 -21.15 14.93 22.56
CA ARG A 511 -22.04 14.59 23.69
C ARG A 511 -21.89 13.14 24.13
N ILE A 512 -21.82 12.20 23.19
CA ILE A 512 -21.58 10.78 23.51
C ILE A 512 -20.18 10.62 24.16
N ILE A 513 -19.15 11.27 23.62
CA ILE A 513 -17.80 11.21 24.19
C ILE A 513 -17.78 11.77 25.61
N GLU A 514 -18.45 12.89 25.85
CA GLU A 514 -18.56 13.53 27.16
C GLU A 514 -19.30 12.64 28.17
N LEU A 515 -20.50 12.16 27.83
CA LEU A 515 -21.30 11.25 28.65
C LEU A 515 -20.55 9.94 29.01
N ASN A 516 -19.64 9.50 28.13
CA ASN A 516 -18.86 8.27 28.31
C ASN A 516 -17.42 8.55 28.77
N SER A 517 -17.05 9.81 29.03
CA SER A 517 -15.79 10.19 29.68
C SER A 517 -15.98 10.17 31.20
N LYS A 518 -14.91 9.88 31.95
CA LYS A 518 -14.99 9.75 33.40
C LYS A 518 -15.49 11.05 34.05
N SER A 519 -16.56 10.95 34.83
CA SER A 519 -16.82 11.82 35.98
C SER A 519 -16.40 11.02 37.22
N GLY A 520 -15.66 11.63 38.17
CA GLY A 520 -15.08 10.91 39.32
C GLY A 520 -16.11 10.23 40.24
N GLY A 521 -15.63 9.28 41.06
CA GLY A 521 -16.34 8.70 42.21
C GLY A 521 -17.02 7.34 41.99
N SER A 522 -16.80 6.40 42.93
CA SER A 522 -17.35 5.03 43.07
C SER A 522 -16.84 3.92 42.13
N TYR A 523 -16.82 2.69 42.65
CA TYR A 523 -16.43 1.46 41.93
C TYR A 523 -17.48 1.12 40.86
N GLU A 524 -17.02 0.95 39.62
CA GLU A 524 -17.85 0.57 38.48
C GLU A 524 -17.51 -0.87 38.07
N GLU A 525 -18.53 -1.69 37.85
CA GLU A 525 -18.32 -3.08 37.41
C GLU A 525 -17.51 -3.13 36.10
N PRO A 526 -16.50 -4.02 35.98
CA PRO A 526 -15.60 -4.05 34.82
C PRO A 526 -16.31 -4.14 33.46
N ALA A 527 -17.43 -4.87 33.37
CA ALA A 527 -18.20 -5.02 32.14
C ALA A 527 -18.87 -3.71 31.69
N VAL A 528 -19.42 -2.94 32.64
CA VAL A 528 -20.07 -1.64 32.39
C VAL A 528 -19.03 -0.61 31.96
N LYS A 529 -17.89 -0.58 32.65
CA LYS A 529 -16.74 0.25 32.30
C LYS A 529 -16.24 -0.03 30.87
N ASP A 530 -16.05 -1.30 30.51
CA ASP A 530 -15.61 -1.70 29.17
C ASP A 530 -16.62 -1.23 28.09
N LEU A 531 -17.93 -1.43 28.32
CA LEU A 531 -18.97 -0.98 27.40
C LEU A 531 -18.98 0.55 27.20
N ARG A 532 -18.81 1.32 28.28
CA ARG A 532 -18.71 2.80 28.20
C ARG A 532 -17.51 3.23 27.34
N ILE A 533 -16.35 2.60 27.56
CA ILE A 533 -15.13 2.91 26.80
C ILE A 533 -15.30 2.55 25.31
N VAL A 534 -15.94 1.41 25.00
CA VAL A 534 -16.28 1.02 23.62
C VAL A 534 -17.17 2.08 22.95
N LYS A 535 -18.23 2.54 23.63
CA LYS A 535 -19.12 3.60 23.11
C LYS A 535 -18.38 4.90 22.84
N LYS A 536 -17.49 5.31 23.76
CA LYS A 536 -16.62 6.48 23.58
C LYS A 536 -15.73 6.35 22.35
N HIS A 537 -15.03 5.22 22.20
CA HIS A 537 -14.17 5.01 21.02
C HIS A 537 -14.95 5.02 19.72
N LYS A 538 -16.14 4.41 19.68
CA LYS A 538 -17.01 4.46 18.51
C LYS A 538 -17.34 5.90 18.10
N ALA A 539 -17.79 6.71 19.06
CA ALA A 539 -18.08 8.12 18.81
C ALA A 539 -16.83 8.92 18.39
N GLN A 540 -15.65 8.58 18.93
CA GLN A 540 -14.39 9.20 18.52
C GLN A 540 -14.02 8.90 17.06
N TYR A 541 -14.23 7.67 16.59
CA TYR A 541 -13.98 7.30 15.20
C TYR A 541 -14.92 8.04 14.24
N GLU A 542 -16.21 8.13 14.58
CA GLU A 542 -17.20 8.90 13.81
C GLU A 542 -16.87 10.40 13.81
N LEU A 543 -16.50 10.96 14.97
CA LEU A 543 -16.06 12.36 15.09
C LEU A 543 -14.84 12.65 14.21
N ASN A 544 -13.84 11.77 14.23
CA ASN A 544 -12.64 11.92 13.42
C ASN A 544 -12.98 11.91 11.93
N TYR A 545 -13.87 11.00 11.49
CA TYR A 545 -14.36 10.96 10.10
C TYR A 545 -14.99 12.29 9.67
N TYR A 546 -15.90 12.86 10.47
CA TYR A 546 -16.54 14.14 10.14
C TYR A 546 -15.57 15.32 10.18
N LYS A 547 -14.69 15.39 11.18
CA LYS A 547 -13.66 16.44 11.28
C LYS A 547 -12.72 16.42 10.07
N GLU A 548 -12.33 15.23 9.63
CA GLU A 548 -11.44 15.05 8.49
C GLU A 548 -12.10 15.42 7.15
N LYS A 549 -13.43 15.28 7.03
CA LYS A 549 -14.21 15.85 5.90
C LYS A 549 -14.18 17.36 5.91
N LEU A 550 -14.57 17.98 7.03
CA LEU A 550 -14.59 19.45 7.16
C LEU A 550 -13.21 20.05 6.90
N ARG A 551 -12.18 19.46 7.49
CA ARG A 551 -10.79 19.89 7.32
C ARG A 551 -10.34 19.86 5.85
N ARG A 552 -10.67 18.80 5.10
CA ARG A 552 -10.35 18.69 3.67
C ARG A 552 -11.12 19.73 2.85
N PHE A 553 -12.38 19.95 3.20
CA PHE A 553 -13.26 20.88 2.48
C PHE A 553 -12.83 22.34 2.65
N SER A 554 -12.40 22.71 3.85
CA SER A 554 -11.95 24.07 4.18
C SER A 554 -10.44 24.28 4.01
N SER A 555 -9.73 23.31 3.44
CA SER A 555 -8.28 23.40 3.21
C SER A 555 -7.94 24.42 2.13
N THR A 556 -6.93 25.26 2.39
CA THR A 556 -6.39 26.24 1.44
C THR A 556 -5.15 25.74 0.70
N GLU A 557 -4.52 24.68 1.18
CA GLU A 557 -3.29 24.13 0.61
C GLU A 557 -3.24 22.60 0.69
N ILE A 558 -2.66 21.99 -0.35
CA ILE A 558 -2.51 20.53 -0.41
C ILE A 558 -1.19 20.14 0.24
N THR A 559 -1.27 19.74 1.51
CA THR A 559 -0.11 19.23 2.25
C THR A 559 0.23 17.77 1.88
N SER A 560 1.47 17.35 2.15
CA SER A 560 1.92 15.96 1.92
C SER A 560 1.16 14.92 2.77
N GLY A 561 0.48 15.35 3.84
CA GLY A 561 -0.29 14.51 4.74
C GLY A 561 -1.53 13.85 4.10
N PHE A 562 -2.02 14.36 2.97
CA PHE A 562 -3.20 13.82 2.30
C PHE A 562 -2.95 12.55 1.47
N LYS A 563 -1.70 12.08 1.34
CA LYS A 563 -1.32 10.90 0.55
C LYS A 563 -1.59 9.57 1.26
N HIS A 564 -2.85 9.29 1.60
CA HIS A 564 -3.28 8.09 2.32
C HIS A 564 -2.86 6.75 1.65
N SER A 565 -2.70 6.72 0.32
CA SER A 565 -2.28 5.53 -0.45
C SER A 565 -0.92 4.97 -0.02
N GLN A 566 0.01 5.82 0.45
CA GLN A 566 1.36 5.39 0.86
C GLN A 566 1.35 4.49 2.11
N LEU A 567 0.37 4.64 3.01
CA LEU A 567 0.28 3.82 4.21
C LEU A 567 -0.10 2.36 3.91
N ASN A 568 -1.03 2.15 2.97
CA ASN A 568 -1.42 0.80 2.53
C ASN A 568 -0.27 0.09 1.83
N ASP A 569 0.45 0.80 0.95
CA ASP A 569 1.66 0.27 0.31
C ASP A 569 2.72 -0.13 1.34
N THR A 570 2.94 0.69 2.38
CA THR A 570 3.89 0.41 3.46
C THR A 570 3.53 -0.85 4.24
N ARG A 571 2.25 -1.07 4.57
CA ARG A 571 1.80 -2.29 5.26
C ARG A 571 2.08 -3.55 4.44
N ILE A 572 1.83 -3.47 3.13
CA ILE A 572 2.08 -4.58 2.20
C ILE A 572 3.59 -4.84 2.08
N ILE A 573 4.40 -3.78 1.95
CA ILE A 573 5.87 -3.87 1.92
C ILE A 573 6.40 -4.61 3.14
N THR A 574 5.98 -4.24 4.35
CA THR A 574 6.47 -4.90 5.56
C THR A 574 6.08 -6.39 5.58
N LYS A 575 4.83 -6.71 5.22
CA LYS A 575 4.32 -8.09 5.20
C LYS A 575 5.17 -8.99 4.30
N PHE A 576 5.45 -8.54 3.09
CA PHE A 576 6.30 -9.28 2.14
C PHE A 576 7.77 -9.28 2.59
N SER A 577 8.27 -8.19 3.16
CA SER A 577 9.67 -8.11 3.62
C SER A 577 9.94 -9.13 4.73
N LEU A 578 9.01 -9.34 5.67
CA LEU A 578 9.16 -10.34 6.74
C LEU A 578 9.36 -11.75 6.17
N SER A 579 8.49 -12.18 5.27
CA SER A 579 8.60 -13.52 4.65
C SER A 579 9.84 -13.62 3.76
N TYR A 580 10.17 -12.57 3.02
CA TYR A 580 11.34 -12.56 2.15
C TYR A 580 12.66 -12.64 2.93
N LEU A 581 12.77 -11.94 4.07
CA LEU A 581 13.96 -11.97 4.93
C LEU A 581 14.14 -13.33 5.64
N LYS A 582 13.04 -14.02 5.99
CA LYS A 582 13.10 -15.38 6.57
C LYS A 582 13.75 -16.41 5.63
N GLY A 583 13.89 -16.11 4.34
CA GLY A 583 14.62 -16.98 3.42
C GLY A 583 16.14 -17.04 3.70
N VAL A 584 16.70 -16.10 4.48
CA VAL A 584 18.14 -16.01 4.77
C VAL A 584 18.44 -15.91 6.27
N PHE A 585 17.55 -15.31 7.06
CA PHE A 585 17.78 -15.06 8.48
C PHE A 585 16.89 -15.94 9.36
N ASP A 586 17.48 -16.49 10.42
CA ASP A 586 16.79 -17.35 11.38
C ASP A 586 15.82 -16.55 12.26
N HIS A 587 16.18 -15.29 12.55
CA HIS A 587 15.50 -14.45 13.53
C HIS A 587 14.92 -13.17 12.92
N VAL A 588 13.74 -13.27 12.31
CA VAL A 588 13.01 -12.12 11.74
C VAL A 588 11.75 -11.81 12.54
N GLN A 589 11.65 -10.60 13.09
CA GLN A 589 10.56 -10.19 13.98
C GLN A 589 9.88 -8.89 13.52
N PRO A 590 8.53 -8.84 13.52
CA PRO A 590 7.80 -7.59 13.33
C PRO A 590 7.78 -6.73 14.60
N VAL A 591 8.00 -5.43 14.44
CA VAL A 591 7.82 -4.40 15.48
C VAL A 591 6.70 -3.47 15.04
N LYS A 592 5.83 -3.00 15.94
CA LYS A 592 4.69 -2.13 15.56
C LYS A 592 5.05 -0.64 15.72
N GLY A 593 4.71 0.19 14.75
CA GLY A 593 5.19 1.58 14.69
C GLY A 593 4.70 2.49 15.81
N SER A 594 3.47 2.30 16.31
CA SER A 594 2.98 3.05 17.48
C SER A 594 3.84 2.84 18.74
N MET A 595 4.54 1.71 18.83
CA MET A 595 5.42 1.38 19.94
C MET A 595 6.77 2.07 19.79
N THR A 596 7.29 2.15 18.56
CA THR A 596 8.53 2.87 18.24
C THR A 596 8.45 4.33 18.70
N ASP A 597 7.32 5.00 18.45
CA ASP A 597 7.13 6.40 18.88
C ASP A 597 7.16 6.56 20.41
N THR A 598 6.56 5.60 21.13
CA THR A 598 6.60 5.57 22.60
C THR A 598 8.03 5.44 23.11
N PHE A 599 8.83 4.53 22.56
CA PHE A 599 10.23 4.35 22.95
C PHE A 599 11.09 5.57 22.62
N LYS A 600 10.91 6.20 21.44
CA LYS A 600 11.64 7.43 21.08
C LYS A 600 11.45 8.55 22.09
N ARG A 601 10.20 8.80 22.51
CA ARG A 601 9.87 9.84 23.50
C ARG A 601 10.41 9.50 24.88
N GLN A 602 10.38 8.22 25.29
CA GLN A 602 10.93 7.81 26.58
C GLN A 602 12.46 7.85 26.62
N TRP A 603 13.12 7.53 25.50
CA TRP A 603 14.58 7.50 25.40
C TRP A 603 15.20 8.85 25.06
N GLY A 604 14.42 9.92 24.90
CA GLY A 604 14.93 11.27 24.66
C GLY A 604 15.33 11.53 23.19
N LEU A 605 14.88 10.70 22.25
CA LEU A 605 15.15 10.89 20.81
C LEU A 605 14.19 11.88 20.14
N MET A 606 13.12 12.29 20.82
CA MET A 606 12.10 13.21 20.34
C MET A 606 11.40 13.85 21.54
N GLU A 607 11.07 15.15 21.48
CA GLU A 607 10.35 15.80 22.57
C GLU A 607 8.89 15.32 22.67
N ARG A 608 8.23 15.55 23.82
CA ARG A 608 6.88 15.02 24.07
C ARG A 608 5.80 15.56 23.13
N ASN A 609 5.94 16.80 22.66
CA ASN A 609 4.95 17.48 21.80
C ASN A 609 5.47 17.75 20.38
N GLU A 610 6.69 17.32 20.07
CA GLU A 610 7.28 17.52 18.76
C GLU A 610 6.55 16.67 17.72
N ILE A 611 6.10 17.34 16.66
CA ILE A 611 5.57 16.70 15.47
C ILE A 611 6.77 16.27 14.64
N LYS A 612 6.81 14.98 14.30
CA LYS A 612 7.89 14.39 13.49
C LYS A 612 8.12 15.20 12.21
N ASP A 613 9.27 15.86 12.13
CA ASP A 613 9.69 16.56 10.93
C ASP A 613 9.96 15.56 9.79
N ARG A 614 9.26 15.74 8.67
CA ARG A 614 9.39 14.91 7.45
C ARG A 614 10.16 15.66 6.35
N SER A 615 10.84 16.74 6.68
CA SER A 615 11.63 17.52 5.73
C SER A 615 12.95 16.82 5.35
N ASN A 616 13.47 15.97 6.24
CA ASN A 616 14.78 15.33 6.16
C ASN A 616 14.68 13.80 6.24
N HIS A 617 15.70 13.07 5.75
CA HIS A 617 15.74 11.60 5.80
C HIS A 617 16.29 11.02 7.11
N THR A 618 16.75 11.85 8.07
CA THR A 618 17.36 11.37 9.33
C THR A 618 16.37 10.60 10.19
N HIS A 619 15.10 11.00 10.18
CA HIS A 619 14.07 10.39 11.01
C HIS A 619 13.87 8.89 10.73
N HIS A 620 14.09 8.42 9.49
CA HIS A 620 14.04 6.99 9.16
C HIS A 620 15.15 6.19 9.85
N THR A 621 16.33 6.78 9.98
CA THR A 621 17.47 6.14 10.65
C THR A 621 17.29 6.14 12.16
N VAL A 622 16.76 7.23 12.72
CA VAL A 622 16.39 7.28 14.15
C VAL A 622 15.36 6.20 14.47
N ASP A 623 14.33 6.05 13.63
CA ASP A 623 13.35 4.97 13.77
C ASP A 623 14.02 3.59 13.67
N ALA A 624 14.88 3.36 12.67
CA ALA A 624 15.57 2.08 12.48
C ALA A 624 16.49 1.71 13.65
N LEU A 625 17.26 2.66 14.19
CA LEU A 625 18.11 2.46 15.37
C LEU A 625 17.27 2.17 16.62
N THR A 626 16.15 2.88 16.80
CA THR A 626 15.20 2.60 17.87
C THR A 626 14.67 1.18 17.75
N VAL A 627 14.20 0.78 16.57
CA VAL A 627 13.65 -0.56 16.29
C VAL A 627 14.68 -1.66 16.50
N ALA A 628 15.95 -1.42 16.16
CA ALA A 628 17.03 -2.37 16.41
C ALA A 628 17.26 -2.61 17.91
N CYS A 629 17.14 -1.56 18.75
CA CYS A 629 17.34 -1.65 20.19
C CYS A 629 16.10 -2.12 20.99
N ILE A 630 14.93 -2.25 20.35
CA ILE A 630 13.73 -2.82 21.00
C ILE A 630 13.91 -4.34 21.15
N ASN A 631 13.92 -4.81 22.41
CA ASN A 631 13.94 -6.23 22.71
C ASN A 631 12.51 -6.82 22.80
N ARG A 632 12.39 -8.14 22.63
CA ARG A 632 11.10 -8.84 22.61
C ARG A 632 10.36 -8.75 23.96
N GLY A 633 11.09 -8.73 25.07
CA GLY A 633 10.54 -8.60 26.42
C GLY A 633 9.86 -7.24 26.66
N LYS A 634 10.60 -6.13 26.48
CA LYS A 634 10.08 -4.76 26.58
C LYS A 634 8.92 -4.54 25.59
N PHE A 635 9.03 -5.09 24.38
CA PHE A 635 7.95 -5.06 23.39
C PHE A 635 6.68 -5.75 23.88
N ASN A 636 6.79 -6.97 24.41
CA ASN A 636 5.64 -7.72 24.93
C ASN A 636 5.03 -7.01 26.14
N LEU A 637 5.84 -6.52 27.08
CA LEU A 637 5.38 -5.77 28.25
C LEU A 637 4.60 -4.51 27.86
N LEU A 638 5.13 -3.70 26.94
CA LEU A 638 4.42 -2.52 26.45
C LEU A 638 3.14 -2.91 25.69
N SER A 639 3.20 -3.95 24.86
CA SER A 639 2.02 -4.43 24.14
C SER A 639 0.95 -4.97 25.07
N GLU A 640 1.30 -5.60 26.18
CA GLU A 640 0.38 -6.12 27.19
C GLU A 640 -0.24 -4.99 28.00
N ALA A 641 0.56 -4.01 28.42
CA ALA A 641 0.07 -2.83 29.12
C ALA A 641 -0.90 -1.99 28.28
N ILE A 642 -0.68 -1.86 26.97
CA ILE A 642 -1.59 -1.15 26.06
C ILE A 642 -2.85 -1.97 25.77
N LYS A 643 -2.77 -3.31 25.80
CA LYS A 643 -3.99 -4.15 25.71
C LYS A 643 -4.87 -3.99 26.96
N ASN A 644 -4.26 -3.77 28.12
CA ASN A 644 -4.92 -3.73 29.43
C ASN A 644 -5.28 -2.31 29.91
N SER A 645 -4.62 -1.26 29.39
CA SER A 645 -4.85 0.15 29.72
C SER A 645 -4.75 1.04 28.48
N SER A 646 -5.59 2.08 28.38
CA SER A 646 -5.71 2.93 27.19
C SER A 646 -4.47 3.78 26.88
N ASP A 647 -3.53 3.90 27.81
CA ASP A 647 -2.40 4.81 27.71
C ASP A 647 -1.03 4.13 27.84
N GLY A 648 -0.87 3.05 28.62
CA GLY A 648 0.42 2.35 28.78
C GLY A 648 1.58 3.24 29.31
N LYS A 649 1.28 4.52 29.63
CA LYS A 649 2.23 5.60 29.96
C LYS A 649 2.93 5.42 31.30
N HIS A 650 2.41 4.54 32.16
CA HIS A 650 2.99 4.25 33.47
C HIS A 650 4.27 3.41 33.37
N LEU A 651 4.47 2.66 32.28
CA LEU A 651 5.69 1.89 32.06
C LEU A 651 6.80 2.82 31.56
N LYS A 652 7.87 2.93 32.36
CA LYS A 652 9.12 3.59 31.97
C LYS A 652 10.15 2.54 31.61
N PHE A 653 10.70 2.62 30.40
CA PHE A 653 11.81 1.77 29.98
C PHE A 653 13.12 2.53 30.04
N PRO A 654 14.18 1.98 30.68
CA PRO A 654 15.49 2.59 30.63
C PRO A 654 16.02 2.59 29.19
N LYS A 655 16.86 3.59 28.90
CA LYS A 655 17.64 3.67 27.66
C LYS A 655 18.47 2.38 27.48
N PRO A 656 18.77 1.95 26.24
CA PRO A 656 19.65 0.82 25.98
C PRO A 656 21.02 0.92 26.66
N TRP A 657 21.59 2.13 26.67
CA TRP A 657 22.77 2.54 27.45
C TRP A 657 22.65 4.03 27.81
N GLU A 658 23.51 4.54 28.69
CA GLU A 658 23.36 5.87 29.31
C GLU A 658 23.32 7.03 28.29
N THR A 659 24.26 7.01 27.33
CA THR A 659 24.44 8.03 26.27
C THR A 659 23.66 7.73 24.99
N PHE A 660 22.67 6.82 25.02
CA PHE A 660 21.99 6.33 23.81
C PHE A 660 21.40 7.43 22.92
N ASP A 661 20.69 8.39 23.50
CA ASP A 661 20.14 9.54 22.78
C ASP A 661 21.23 10.38 22.12
N THR A 662 22.26 10.76 22.87
CA THR A 662 23.38 11.54 22.33
C THR A 662 24.12 10.78 21.23
N ASP A 663 24.33 9.48 21.39
CA ASP A 663 25.04 8.66 20.41
C ASP A 663 24.24 8.48 19.12
N VAL A 664 22.93 8.24 19.22
CA VAL A 664 22.03 8.16 18.06
C VAL A 664 21.98 9.50 17.34
N LEU A 665 21.76 10.61 18.06
CA LEU A 665 21.69 11.95 17.46
C LEU A 665 23.02 12.34 16.80
N ASN A 666 24.15 11.96 17.39
CA ASN A 666 25.47 12.16 16.79
C ASN A 666 25.70 11.27 15.55
N ALA A 667 25.26 10.00 15.59
CA ALA A 667 25.42 9.05 14.49
C ALA A 667 24.62 9.45 13.25
N VAL A 668 23.41 10.00 13.42
CA VAL A 668 22.55 10.40 12.29
C VAL A 668 22.90 11.78 11.72
N ARG A 669 23.74 12.57 12.41
CA ARG A 669 24.07 13.95 12.03
C ARG A 669 24.67 14.08 10.63
N TYR A 670 25.50 13.11 10.23
CA TYR A 670 26.21 13.11 8.93
C TYR A 670 25.86 11.93 8.05
N ILE A 671 24.60 11.46 8.11
CA ILE A 671 24.15 10.36 7.29
C ILE A 671 24.15 10.70 5.80
N ILE A 672 24.54 9.73 4.97
CA ILE A 672 24.54 9.81 3.51
C ILE A 672 23.51 8.82 2.96
N PRO A 673 22.30 9.28 2.60
CA PRO A 673 21.30 8.39 2.02
C PRO A 673 21.71 7.95 0.61
N LYS A 674 21.56 6.64 0.34
CA LYS A 674 21.77 6.09 -1.00
C LYS A 674 20.56 6.32 -1.90
N TYR A 675 20.74 7.11 -2.95
CA TYR A 675 19.75 7.26 -4.01
C TYR A 675 20.01 6.27 -5.15
N PHE A 676 19.21 5.20 -5.19
CA PHE A 676 19.27 4.23 -6.29
C PHE A 676 18.69 4.83 -7.57
N SER A 677 19.57 5.34 -8.43
CA SER A 677 19.26 5.75 -9.80
C SER A 677 19.57 4.60 -10.77
N ASP A 678 18.61 3.69 -10.96
CA ASP A 678 18.72 2.69 -12.02
C ASP A 678 18.55 3.41 -13.37
N GLU A 679 19.52 3.28 -14.29
CA GLU A 679 19.45 3.85 -15.65
C GLU A 679 18.38 3.14 -16.49
N SER A 680 17.12 3.44 -16.21
CA SER A 680 15.97 2.76 -16.80
C SER A 680 15.43 3.47 -18.03
N SER A 681 15.69 4.78 -18.20
CA SER A 681 15.07 5.61 -19.24
C SER A 681 15.30 5.10 -20.65
N LEU A 682 16.45 4.47 -20.91
CA LEU A 682 16.79 3.85 -22.20
C LEU A 682 16.91 2.33 -22.12
N ARG A 683 16.47 1.69 -21.01
CA ARG A 683 16.59 0.24 -20.84
C ARG A 683 15.63 -0.47 -21.80
N GLN A 684 16.20 -1.26 -22.70
CA GLN A 684 15.47 -1.98 -23.74
C GLN A 684 14.47 -2.97 -23.13
N SER A 685 13.23 -2.93 -23.61
CA SER A 685 12.23 -3.96 -23.28
C SER A 685 12.52 -5.24 -24.06
N LYS A 686 12.26 -6.38 -23.42
CA LYS A 686 12.36 -7.71 -24.05
C LYS A 686 11.01 -8.39 -23.86
N LYS A 687 10.38 -8.80 -24.96
CA LYS A 687 9.15 -9.62 -24.93
C LYS A 687 9.49 -10.99 -25.51
N ILE A 688 9.10 -12.06 -24.82
CA ILE A 688 9.23 -13.41 -25.36
C ILE A 688 8.32 -13.52 -26.59
N LEU A 689 8.89 -13.91 -27.72
CA LEU A 689 8.13 -14.25 -28.93
C LEU A 689 7.33 -15.51 -28.63
N ARG A 690 6.02 -15.48 -28.86
CA ARG A 690 5.13 -16.63 -28.67
C ARG A 690 4.51 -17.03 -30.01
N GLY A 691 4.37 -18.33 -30.25
CA GLY A 691 3.68 -18.89 -31.42
C GLY A 691 2.16 -18.71 -31.34
N ARG A 692 1.42 -19.16 -32.37
CA ARG A 692 -0.05 -19.15 -32.39
C ARG A 692 -0.67 -20.04 -31.29
N ASP A 693 0.09 -21.01 -30.81
CA ASP A 693 -0.22 -21.91 -29.68
C ASP A 693 0.06 -21.29 -28.30
N GLY A 694 0.54 -20.03 -28.27
CA GLY A 694 0.88 -19.33 -27.02
C GLY A 694 2.19 -19.77 -26.38
N LYS A 695 2.93 -20.73 -26.94
CA LYS A 695 4.22 -21.20 -26.38
C LYS A 695 5.38 -20.30 -26.81
N PRO A 696 6.43 -20.14 -25.97
CA PRO A 696 7.64 -19.41 -26.36
C PRO A 696 8.28 -20.02 -27.61
N VAL A 697 8.59 -19.19 -28.60
CA VAL A 697 9.42 -19.61 -29.74
C VAL A 697 10.84 -19.77 -29.24
N LEU A 698 11.38 -20.98 -29.35
CA LEU A 698 12.75 -21.31 -28.94
C LEU A 698 13.67 -21.32 -30.16
N LYS A 699 14.87 -20.76 -30.03
CA LYS A 699 15.98 -20.93 -30.97
C LYS A 699 17.17 -21.46 -30.18
N ASN A 700 17.69 -22.63 -30.55
CA ASN A 700 18.75 -23.35 -29.83
C ASN A 700 18.42 -23.57 -28.33
N GLY A 701 17.19 -24.00 -28.02
CA GLY A 701 16.74 -24.24 -26.65
C GLY A 701 16.51 -23.00 -25.79
N LYS A 702 16.75 -21.78 -26.31
CA LYS A 702 16.54 -20.51 -25.60
C LYS A 702 15.38 -19.72 -26.20
N ALA A 703 14.59 -19.09 -25.35
CA ALA A 703 13.47 -18.24 -25.78
C ALA A 703 13.96 -17.07 -26.66
N VAL A 704 13.32 -16.88 -27.81
CA VAL A 704 13.56 -15.75 -28.70
C VAL A 704 12.88 -14.52 -28.12
N PHE A 705 13.61 -13.41 -28.04
CA PHE A 705 13.10 -12.15 -27.52
C PHE A 705 12.93 -11.14 -28.66
N ILE A 706 11.73 -10.56 -28.77
CA ILE A 706 11.48 -9.37 -29.58
C ILE A 706 12.01 -8.17 -28.79
N GLN A 707 12.81 -7.34 -29.43
CA GLN A 707 13.42 -6.17 -28.82
C GLN A 707 13.13 -4.93 -29.68
N GLY A 708 12.42 -3.96 -29.11
CA GLY A 708 12.12 -2.68 -29.76
C GLY A 708 12.96 -1.54 -29.21
N ALA A 709 12.88 -0.36 -29.84
CA ALA A 709 13.32 0.88 -29.21
C ALA A 709 12.39 1.17 -28.02
N THR A 710 12.93 1.48 -26.85
CA THR A 710 12.15 1.76 -25.64
C THR A 710 12.64 3.04 -25.00
N ALA A 711 11.72 3.94 -24.69
CA ALA A 711 11.92 5.09 -23.83
C ALA A 711 11.03 4.94 -22.59
N ARG A 712 11.57 5.24 -21.41
CA ARG A 712 10.84 5.25 -20.15
C ARG A 712 11.01 6.62 -19.50
N GLY A 713 10.04 7.49 -19.72
CA GLY A 713 10.06 8.90 -19.34
C GLY A 713 9.34 9.75 -20.39
N SER A 714 8.93 10.96 -20.02
CA SER A 714 8.28 11.87 -20.99
C SER A 714 9.30 12.43 -21.98
N LEU A 715 9.02 12.30 -23.27
CA LEU A 715 9.92 12.78 -24.33
C LEU A 715 9.77 14.29 -24.58
N HIS A 716 8.58 14.82 -24.32
CA HIS A 716 8.18 16.21 -24.52
C HIS A 716 6.85 16.44 -23.80
N LYS A 717 6.50 17.70 -23.53
CA LYS A 717 5.19 18.02 -22.95
C LYS A 717 4.05 17.68 -23.92
N ASP A 718 2.86 17.47 -23.38
CA ASP A 718 1.66 17.09 -24.16
C ASP A 718 1.14 18.21 -25.08
N THR A 719 1.51 19.46 -24.82
CA THR A 719 1.03 20.62 -25.60
C THR A 719 1.75 20.74 -26.93
N PHE A 720 0.96 20.67 -28.02
CA PHE A 720 1.42 20.97 -29.37
C PHE A 720 1.25 22.45 -29.72
N TYR A 721 2.27 23.02 -30.36
CA TYR A 721 2.28 24.38 -30.87
C TYR A 721 2.33 24.37 -32.40
N GLY A 722 1.58 25.28 -33.01
CA GLY A 722 1.77 25.66 -34.40
C GLY A 722 2.79 26.78 -34.53
N CYS A 723 3.33 26.99 -35.72
CA CYS A 723 4.21 28.13 -36.02
C CYS A 723 3.60 28.96 -37.16
N ILE A 724 3.61 30.28 -37.01
CA ILE A 724 3.21 31.23 -38.06
C ILE A 724 4.31 32.29 -38.22
N LYS A 725 4.37 32.92 -39.40
CA LYS A 725 5.30 34.02 -39.69
C LYS A 725 4.50 35.32 -39.66
N THR A 726 4.98 36.32 -38.94
CA THR A 726 4.35 37.64 -38.92
C THR A 726 4.55 38.35 -40.25
N VAL A 727 3.54 39.12 -40.68
CA VAL A 727 3.67 40.07 -41.79
C VAL A 727 4.09 41.39 -41.14
N PRO A 728 5.28 41.94 -41.44
CA PRO A 728 5.73 43.18 -40.84
C PRO A 728 4.85 44.36 -41.30
N GLU A 729 4.41 45.19 -40.36
CA GLU A 729 3.83 46.49 -40.67
C GLU A 729 5.01 47.41 -41.06
N LYS A 730 5.10 47.75 -42.36
CA LYS A 730 6.08 48.64 -43.02
C LYS A 730 7.51 48.63 -42.41
N GLY A 731 8.39 47.81 -42.98
CA GLY A 731 9.85 47.91 -42.77
C GLY A 731 10.45 46.98 -41.70
N GLY A 732 9.65 46.25 -40.93
CA GLY A 732 10.13 45.27 -39.95
C GLY A 732 10.61 43.94 -40.56
N LYS A 733 11.47 43.20 -39.86
CA LYS A 733 11.82 41.81 -40.21
C LYS A 733 10.68 40.87 -39.83
N SER A 734 10.32 39.94 -40.72
CA SER A 734 9.34 38.90 -40.40
C SER A 734 9.88 37.94 -39.34
N GLU A 735 9.13 37.74 -38.26
CA GLU A 735 9.49 36.83 -37.16
C GLU A 735 8.59 35.59 -37.14
N MET A 736 9.16 34.47 -36.70
CA MET A 736 8.39 33.25 -36.43
C MET A 736 7.80 33.34 -35.03
N ILE A 737 6.48 33.16 -34.93
CA ILE A 737 5.77 33.11 -33.65
C ILE A 737 5.04 31.79 -33.51
N PHE A 738 5.04 31.26 -32.29
CA PHE A 738 4.34 30.04 -31.96
C PHE A 738 2.91 30.36 -31.52
N VAL A 739 2.00 29.43 -31.80
CA VAL A 739 0.57 29.59 -31.52
C VAL A 739 0.00 28.34 -30.88
N GLN A 740 -0.93 28.56 -29.96
CA GLN A 740 -1.69 27.50 -29.29
C GLN A 740 -3.18 27.76 -29.48
N ARG A 741 -3.96 26.71 -29.71
CA ARG A 741 -5.43 26.80 -29.79
C ARG A 741 -6.02 26.50 -28.42
N ILE A 742 -6.61 27.51 -27.79
CA ILE A 742 -7.22 27.41 -26.46
C ILE A 742 -8.75 27.55 -26.53
N PRO A 743 -9.49 26.95 -25.59
CA PRO A 743 -10.93 27.19 -25.45
C PRO A 743 -11.21 28.60 -24.94
N VAL A 744 -12.30 29.20 -25.42
CA VAL A 744 -12.72 30.54 -25.01
C VAL A 744 -13.09 30.63 -23.52
N SER A 745 -13.47 29.50 -22.92
CA SER A 745 -13.68 29.38 -21.47
C SER A 745 -12.45 29.67 -20.61
N THR A 746 -11.26 29.78 -21.21
CA THR A 746 -10.01 30.13 -20.53
C THR A 746 -9.52 31.54 -20.85
N LEU A 747 -10.30 32.33 -21.60
CA LEU A 747 -9.96 33.71 -21.91
C LEU A 747 -10.26 34.63 -20.72
N ASP A 748 -9.28 35.48 -20.42
CA ASP A 748 -9.45 36.72 -19.67
C ASP A 748 -9.03 37.89 -20.58
N GLU A 749 -9.17 39.12 -20.09
CA GLU A 749 -8.82 40.33 -20.85
C GLU A 749 -7.34 40.31 -21.34
N LYS A 750 -6.41 39.87 -20.48
CA LYS A 750 -4.97 39.82 -20.78
C LYS A 750 -4.59 38.73 -21.79
N VAL A 751 -5.29 37.60 -21.77
CA VAL A 751 -5.10 36.48 -22.70
C VAL A 751 -5.74 36.81 -24.04
N ALA A 752 -6.86 37.54 -24.05
CA ALA A 752 -7.53 37.98 -25.27
C ALA A 752 -6.65 38.90 -26.13
N GLU A 753 -5.83 39.76 -25.52
CA GLU A 753 -4.81 40.56 -26.22
C GLU A 753 -3.82 39.72 -27.04
N LYS A 754 -3.66 38.43 -26.70
CA LYS A 754 -2.77 37.50 -27.40
C LYS A 754 -3.44 36.78 -28.57
N ILE A 755 -4.74 36.98 -28.82
CA ILE A 755 -5.47 36.35 -29.93
C ILE A 755 -4.86 36.77 -31.26
N ILE A 756 -4.42 35.80 -32.07
CA ILE A 756 -3.72 36.07 -33.33
C ILE A 756 -4.63 36.72 -34.38
N ASP A 757 -5.90 36.32 -34.42
CA ASP A 757 -6.86 36.85 -35.38
C ASP A 757 -7.37 38.23 -34.91
N LYS A 758 -6.93 39.29 -35.59
CA LYS A 758 -7.28 40.68 -35.27
C LYS A 758 -8.80 40.92 -35.32
N ARG A 759 -9.55 40.22 -36.19
CA ARG A 759 -11.02 40.41 -36.29
C ARG A 759 -11.71 39.78 -35.09
N ILE A 760 -11.36 38.54 -34.75
CA ILE A 760 -11.92 37.85 -33.58
C ILE A 760 -11.59 38.62 -32.29
N ARG A 761 -10.37 39.16 -32.18
CA ARG A 761 -9.97 40.00 -31.05
C ARG A 761 -10.84 41.26 -30.93
N LYS A 762 -11.02 42.01 -32.02
CA LYS A 762 -11.91 43.18 -32.04
C LYS A 762 -13.36 42.83 -31.72
N THR A 763 -13.85 41.68 -32.18
CA THR A 763 -15.20 41.20 -31.83
C THR A 763 -15.32 40.93 -30.33
N PHE A 764 -14.32 40.28 -29.72
CA PHE A 764 -14.28 40.07 -28.28
C PHE A 764 -14.29 41.40 -27.49
N GLU A 765 -13.41 42.34 -27.84
CA GLU A 765 -13.33 43.68 -27.21
C GLU A 765 -14.63 44.48 -27.41
N LYS A 766 -15.24 44.40 -28.60
CA LYS A 766 -16.52 45.05 -28.88
C LYS A 766 -17.64 44.45 -28.05
N ASN A 767 -17.76 43.11 -27.98
CA ASN A 767 -18.84 42.46 -27.24
C ASN A 767 -18.83 42.85 -25.76
N LEU A 768 -17.63 42.97 -25.15
CA LEU A 768 -17.47 43.43 -23.77
C LEU A 768 -17.76 44.93 -23.60
N SER A 769 -17.16 45.79 -24.42
CA SER A 769 -17.33 47.26 -24.30
C SER A 769 -18.73 47.77 -24.59
N THR A 770 -19.48 47.06 -25.44
CA THR A 770 -20.88 47.40 -25.80
C THR A 770 -21.91 46.64 -24.98
N GLY A 771 -21.50 45.76 -24.06
CA GLY A 771 -22.39 44.96 -23.21
C GLY A 771 -23.19 43.89 -23.96
N ILE A 772 -22.80 43.52 -25.19
CA ILE A 772 -23.46 42.47 -25.99
C ILE A 772 -23.27 41.08 -25.34
N GLN A 773 -22.09 40.84 -24.75
CA GLN A 773 -21.85 39.66 -23.91
C GLN A 773 -21.00 40.05 -22.72
N THR A 774 -21.27 39.44 -21.57
CA THR A 774 -20.37 39.47 -20.42
C THR A 774 -19.19 38.50 -20.61
N LEU A 775 -18.11 38.67 -19.84
CA LEU A 775 -16.98 37.72 -19.87
C LEU A 775 -17.44 36.30 -19.52
N GLN A 776 -18.41 36.15 -18.61
CA GLN A 776 -18.96 34.86 -18.18
C GLN A 776 -19.78 34.18 -19.28
N GLU A 777 -20.57 34.95 -20.04
CA GLU A 777 -21.29 34.44 -21.22
C GLU A 777 -20.32 34.03 -22.34
N ILE A 778 -19.25 34.81 -22.58
CA ILE A 778 -18.22 34.44 -23.55
C ILE A 778 -17.50 33.15 -23.14
N GLN A 779 -17.23 32.98 -21.84
CA GLN A 779 -16.59 31.78 -21.32
C GLN A 779 -17.49 30.53 -21.40
N THR A 780 -18.81 30.72 -21.32
CA THR A 780 -19.80 29.64 -21.32
C THR A 780 -20.22 29.26 -22.75
N ASP A 781 -20.70 30.24 -23.52
CA ASP A 781 -21.34 30.01 -24.83
C ASP A 781 -20.38 30.22 -26.01
N GLY A 782 -19.38 31.09 -25.80
CA GLY A 782 -18.35 31.44 -26.76
C GLY A 782 -18.46 32.88 -27.27
N ILE A 783 -17.51 33.29 -28.12
CA ILE A 783 -17.51 34.65 -28.68
C ILE A 783 -18.57 34.70 -29.78
N LEU A 784 -19.62 35.49 -29.58
CA LEU A 784 -20.67 35.73 -30.57
C LEU A 784 -20.11 36.51 -31.76
N LEU A 785 -20.29 35.97 -32.96
CA LEU A 785 -19.91 36.65 -34.20
C LEU A 785 -21.01 37.63 -34.65
N PRO A 786 -20.67 38.73 -35.33
CA PRO A 786 -21.62 39.77 -35.73
C PRO A 786 -22.54 39.36 -36.90
N PHE A 787 -22.60 38.07 -37.26
CA PHE A 787 -23.43 37.55 -38.34
C PHE A 787 -24.12 36.26 -37.92
N LYS A 788 -25.29 36.01 -38.52
CA LYS A 788 -26.05 34.77 -38.36
C LYS A 788 -25.82 33.86 -39.56
N LYS A 789 -25.73 32.55 -39.33
CA LYS A 789 -25.72 31.53 -40.39
C LYS A 789 -27.07 30.80 -40.36
N GLU A 790 -27.81 30.85 -41.46
CA GLU A 790 -29.15 30.22 -41.55
C GLU A 790 -30.10 30.67 -40.43
N GLY A 791 -30.06 31.96 -40.09
CA GLY A 791 -30.86 32.56 -39.01
C GLY A 791 -30.38 32.25 -37.59
N ARG A 792 -29.32 31.45 -37.40
CA ARG A 792 -28.78 31.07 -36.09
C ARG A 792 -27.51 31.84 -35.74
N ASP A 793 -27.35 32.15 -34.46
CA ASP A 793 -26.14 32.77 -33.91
C ASP A 793 -24.94 31.82 -33.99
N VAL A 794 -23.78 32.38 -34.30
CA VAL A 794 -22.54 31.62 -34.48
C VAL A 794 -21.53 32.02 -33.42
N PHE A 795 -21.08 31.03 -32.65
CA PHE A 795 -20.13 31.23 -31.55
C PHE A 795 -18.76 30.62 -31.86
N VAL A 796 -17.70 31.39 -31.61
CA VAL A 796 -16.32 30.87 -31.64
C VAL A 796 -16.02 30.24 -30.28
N LYS A 797 -15.87 28.91 -30.26
CA LYS A 797 -15.55 28.15 -29.04
C LYS A 797 -14.06 27.99 -28.76
N ARG A 798 -13.20 28.23 -29.75
CA ARG A 798 -11.74 28.12 -29.61
C ARG A 798 -11.00 29.14 -30.47
N VAL A 799 -10.01 29.80 -29.89
CA VAL A 799 -9.19 30.82 -30.55
C VAL A 799 -7.72 30.41 -30.55
N ARG A 800 -6.95 30.96 -31.50
CA ARG A 800 -5.48 30.81 -31.51
C ARG A 800 -4.85 32.01 -30.82
N ILE A 801 -4.02 31.74 -29.82
CA ILE A 801 -3.26 32.76 -29.10
C ILE A 801 -1.77 32.65 -29.40
N LYS A 802 -1.05 33.76 -29.28
CA LYS A 802 0.42 33.81 -29.31
C LYS A 802 0.95 33.06 -28.09
N ALA A 803 1.80 32.08 -28.34
CA ALA A 803 2.47 31.26 -27.33
C ALA A 803 3.98 31.48 -27.40
N HIS A 804 4.65 31.30 -26.26
CA HIS A 804 6.09 31.46 -26.11
C HIS A 804 6.72 30.17 -25.56
N PRO A 805 6.73 29.07 -26.34
CA PRO A 805 7.33 27.84 -25.88
C PRO A 805 8.84 28.01 -25.69
N THR A 806 9.38 27.42 -24.62
CA THR A 806 10.80 27.47 -24.26
C THR A 806 11.58 26.48 -25.12
N SER A 807 12.40 26.99 -26.05
CA SER A 807 13.26 26.17 -26.94
C SER A 807 12.51 25.02 -27.63
N PRO A 808 11.50 25.32 -28.47
CA PRO A 808 10.60 24.31 -29.04
C PRO A 808 11.33 23.33 -29.95
N ILE A 809 10.96 22.05 -29.84
CA ILE A 809 11.52 20.94 -30.61
C ILE A 809 10.57 20.61 -31.77
N ILE A 810 11.13 20.37 -32.95
CA ILE A 810 10.39 19.83 -34.10
C ILE A 810 10.16 18.34 -33.85
N LEU A 811 8.90 17.95 -33.63
CA LEU A 811 8.55 16.56 -33.35
C LEU A 811 8.42 15.73 -34.64
N LYS A 812 7.47 16.12 -35.50
CA LYS A 812 7.17 15.46 -36.79
C LYS A 812 6.39 16.39 -37.71
N LYS A 813 6.33 16.02 -38.99
CA LYS A 813 5.48 16.67 -40.00
C LYS A 813 4.00 16.34 -39.80
N HIS A 814 3.12 17.21 -40.27
CA HIS A 814 1.67 16.97 -40.36
C HIS A 814 1.39 15.84 -41.38
N HIS A 815 0.24 15.16 -41.27
CA HIS A 815 -0.11 14.07 -42.21
C HIS A 815 -0.24 14.56 -43.66
N ASN A 816 -0.83 15.74 -43.87
CA ASN A 816 -1.04 16.33 -45.20
C ASN A 816 0.02 17.40 -45.46
N VAL A 817 1.25 16.97 -45.76
CA VAL A 817 2.36 17.84 -46.13
C VAL A 817 2.39 18.07 -47.64
N ILE A 818 2.55 19.32 -48.03
CA ILE A 818 2.81 19.71 -49.42
C ILE A 818 4.33 19.70 -49.62
N ASN A 819 4.81 18.90 -50.58
CA ASN A 819 6.21 18.89 -50.98
C ASN A 819 6.59 20.23 -51.61
N LYS A 820 7.76 20.79 -51.23
CA LYS A 820 8.25 22.11 -51.68
C LYS A 820 7.32 23.29 -51.33
N ASN A 821 6.72 23.29 -50.14
CA ASN A 821 5.91 24.40 -49.66
C ASN A 821 6.80 25.57 -49.18
N PRO A 822 6.60 26.82 -49.65
CA PRO A 822 7.31 28.01 -49.14
C PRO A 822 7.02 28.30 -47.66
N LYS A 823 6.03 27.64 -47.05
CA LYS A 823 5.65 27.74 -45.63
C LYS A 823 5.90 26.44 -44.85
N ASP A 824 7.05 25.81 -45.04
CA ASP A 824 7.38 24.53 -44.38
C ASP A 824 7.30 24.58 -42.85
N TYR A 825 7.57 25.75 -42.26
CA TYR A 825 7.39 25.99 -40.82
C TYR A 825 5.95 25.77 -40.31
N LYS A 826 4.92 25.83 -41.17
CA LYS A 826 3.53 25.53 -40.79
C LYS A 826 3.20 24.03 -40.78
N GLN A 827 4.09 23.20 -41.31
CA GLN A 827 3.83 21.79 -41.58
C GLN A 827 4.42 20.87 -40.51
N ASN A 828 4.93 21.44 -39.41
CA ASN A 828 5.55 20.71 -38.31
C ASN A 828 4.77 20.89 -37.01
N TYR A 829 4.69 19.81 -36.22
CA TYR A 829 4.30 19.88 -34.82
C TYR A 829 5.51 20.32 -33.99
N TYR A 830 5.34 21.41 -33.24
CA TYR A 830 6.32 21.90 -32.28
C TYR A 830 5.88 21.53 -30.87
N VAL A 831 6.83 21.09 -30.04
CA VAL A 831 6.58 20.69 -28.65
C VAL A 831 7.66 21.27 -27.75
N GLU A 832 7.33 21.46 -26.47
CA GLU A 832 8.32 21.81 -25.47
C GLU A 832 9.00 20.56 -24.90
N ASN A 833 10.28 20.70 -24.56
CA ASN A 833 10.96 19.67 -23.80
C ASN A 833 10.32 19.50 -22.40
N GLU A 834 10.28 18.26 -21.93
CA GLU A 834 9.88 17.94 -20.57
C GLU A 834 11.07 17.41 -19.76
N GLU A 835 11.68 16.32 -20.21
CA GLU A 835 12.78 15.68 -19.48
C GLU A 835 14.15 15.87 -20.15
N ASN A 836 15.11 16.32 -19.35
CA ASN A 836 16.52 16.35 -19.70
C ASN A 836 17.22 15.07 -19.24
N TYR A 837 17.86 14.35 -20.17
CA TYR A 837 18.50 13.06 -19.88
C TYR A 837 19.89 13.24 -19.26
N LEU A 838 20.72 14.12 -19.83
CA LEU A 838 22.04 14.45 -19.29
C LEU A 838 22.51 15.83 -19.73
N LEU A 839 23.49 16.36 -18.99
CA LEU A 839 24.24 17.58 -19.31
C LEU A 839 25.74 17.27 -19.32
N ALA A 840 26.40 17.48 -20.46
CA ALA A 840 27.86 17.41 -20.57
C ALA A 840 28.45 18.82 -20.43
N ILE A 841 29.44 18.98 -19.56
CA ILE A 841 30.17 20.24 -19.33
C ILE A 841 31.58 20.08 -19.89
N TYR A 842 32.04 21.06 -20.65
CA TYR A 842 33.35 21.11 -21.29
C TYR A 842 34.17 22.27 -20.74
N ARG A 843 35.48 22.09 -20.61
CA ARG A 843 36.43 23.10 -20.13
C ARG A 843 37.71 23.09 -20.96
N GLY A 844 38.36 24.24 -21.03
CA GLY A 844 39.66 24.44 -21.65
C GLY A 844 40.19 25.82 -21.30
N LYS A 845 41.37 26.17 -21.81
CA LYS A 845 41.97 27.49 -21.66
C LYS A 845 42.03 28.19 -23.02
N ASP A 846 41.79 29.50 -23.04
CA ASP A 846 42.04 30.30 -24.23
C ASP A 846 43.54 30.57 -24.43
N ALA A 847 43.89 31.20 -25.56
CA ALA A 847 45.26 31.57 -25.89
C ALA A 847 45.90 32.55 -24.88
N LYS A 848 45.12 33.17 -23.99
CA LYS A 848 45.57 34.06 -22.91
C LYS A 848 45.60 33.36 -21.54
N GLY A 849 45.38 32.05 -21.50
CA GLY A 849 45.37 31.25 -20.28
C GLY A 849 44.10 31.36 -19.43
N LYS A 850 43.04 32.02 -19.90
CA LYS A 850 41.78 32.18 -19.19
C LYS A 850 40.89 30.95 -19.38
N ASP A 851 40.22 30.53 -18.30
CA ASP A 851 39.31 29.40 -18.33
C ASP A 851 38.07 29.70 -19.22
N VAL A 852 37.83 28.81 -20.17
CA VAL A 852 36.66 28.83 -21.06
C VAL A 852 35.85 27.56 -20.82
N SER A 853 34.53 27.71 -20.69
CA SER A 853 33.61 26.60 -20.55
C SER A 853 32.51 26.61 -21.61
N ASP A 854 32.00 25.43 -21.91
CA ASP A 854 30.81 25.22 -22.73
C ASP A 854 30.03 24.00 -22.26
N HIS A 855 28.83 23.77 -22.79
CA HIS A 855 27.98 22.68 -22.37
C HIS A 855 27.18 22.08 -23.53
N LYS A 856 26.71 20.84 -23.35
CA LYS A 856 25.75 20.18 -24.25
C LYS A 856 24.65 19.53 -23.43
N LEU A 857 23.41 19.98 -23.63
CA LEU A 857 22.22 19.36 -23.05
C LEU A 857 21.68 18.30 -24.00
N CYS A 858 21.47 17.08 -23.49
CA CYS A 858 20.77 16.04 -24.22
C CYS A 858 19.43 15.79 -23.52
N ASN A 859 18.34 16.15 -24.19
CA ASN A 859 17.01 15.73 -23.75
C ASN A 859 16.75 14.25 -24.01
N LEU A 860 15.69 13.70 -23.41
CA LEU A 860 15.36 12.28 -23.55
C LEU A 860 15.03 11.90 -25.00
N LEU A 861 14.31 12.75 -25.73
CA LEU A 861 13.98 12.53 -27.14
C LEU A 861 15.25 12.37 -28.02
N ASN A 862 16.23 13.25 -27.85
CA ASN A 862 17.49 13.18 -28.58
C ASN A 862 18.34 11.99 -28.12
N ALA A 863 18.28 11.61 -26.83
CA ALA A 863 18.95 10.41 -26.35
C ALA A 863 18.39 9.13 -26.99
N VAL A 864 17.06 9.04 -27.14
CA VAL A 864 16.40 7.93 -27.83
C VAL A 864 16.79 7.89 -29.31
N LYS A 865 16.75 9.04 -30.01
CA LYS A 865 17.19 9.14 -31.41
C LYS A 865 18.65 8.74 -31.59
N SER A 866 19.53 9.21 -30.70
CA SER A 866 20.96 8.88 -30.73
C SER A 866 21.17 7.37 -30.57
N ARG A 867 20.44 6.74 -29.63
CA ARG A 867 20.51 5.29 -29.42
C ARG A 867 19.98 4.49 -30.61
N GLN A 868 18.89 4.94 -31.25
CA GLN A 868 18.35 4.33 -32.47
C GLN A 868 19.36 4.40 -33.63
N ASN A 869 20.02 5.54 -33.79
CA ASN A 869 21.01 5.78 -34.83
C ASN A 869 22.39 5.24 -34.48
N LYS A 870 22.56 4.61 -33.31
CA LYS A 870 23.85 4.15 -32.76
C LYS A 870 24.92 5.25 -32.68
N THR A 871 24.52 6.49 -32.43
CA THR A 871 25.42 7.63 -32.25
C THR A 871 25.64 7.92 -30.76
N GLY A 872 26.81 8.45 -30.41
CA GLY A 872 27.09 8.93 -29.05
C GLY A 872 26.16 10.06 -28.61
N PHE A 873 25.91 10.20 -27.30
CA PHE A 873 25.04 11.25 -26.76
C PHE A 873 25.72 12.62 -26.79
N TYR A 874 27.03 12.65 -26.54
CA TYR A 874 27.86 13.82 -26.49
C TYR A 874 29.25 13.49 -27.08
N PRO A 875 29.92 14.44 -27.74
CA PRO A 875 31.30 14.26 -28.18
C PRO A 875 32.28 14.43 -27.00
N ASP A 876 33.48 13.87 -27.11
CA ASP A 876 34.55 14.03 -26.10
C ASP A 876 35.15 15.44 -26.11
N PHE A 877 35.08 16.11 -27.26
CA PHE A 877 35.57 17.46 -27.49
C PHE A 877 34.49 18.36 -28.09
N LYS A 878 34.54 19.66 -27.78
CA LYS A 878 33.62 20.66 -28.32
C LYS A 878 34.36 21.93 -28.70
N GLU A 879 34.27 22.34 -29.96
CA GLU A 879 34.88 23.57 -30.44
C GLU A 879 34.04 24.80 -30.08
N LYS A 880 34.68 25.83 -29.54
CA LYS A 880 34.07 27.14 -29.29
C LYS A 880 35.05 28.25 -29.64
N LYS A 881 34.71 29.06 -30.66
CA LYS A 881 35.55 30.16 -31.15
C LYS A 881 37.00 29.73 -31.47
N GLY A 882 37.19 28.56 -32.10
CA GLY A 882 38.51 28.02 -32.45
C GLY A 882 39.27 27.32 -31.30
N ILE A 883 38.69 27.23 -30.09
CA ILE A 883 39.28 26.51 -28.95
C ILE A 883 38.60 25.15 -28.82
N ASN A 884 39.39 24.08 -28.73
CA ASN A 884 38.87 22.74 -28.52
C ASN A 884 38.75 22.44 -27.02
N LEU A 885 37.52 22.40 -26.50
CA LEU A 885 37.24 22.18 -25.08
C LEU A 885 37.07 20.69 -24.79
N GLN A 886 37.72 20.21 -23.73
CA GLN A 886 37.65 18.80 -23.31
C GLN A 886 36.46 18.58 -22.37
N LEU A 887 35.85 17.40 -22.44
CA LEU A 887 34.80 16.98 -21.51
C LEU A 887 35.31 17.00 -20.05
N TYR A 888 34.67 17.80 -19.21
CA TYR A 888 34.96 17.89 -17.78
C TYR A 888 34.11 16.91 -16.97
N LYS A 889 32.77 17.02 -17.05
CA LYS A 889 31.83 16.18 -16.27
C LYS A 889 30.52 15.97 -17.01
N VAL A 890 29.90 14.82 -16.76
CA VAL A 890 28.54 14.50 -17.23
C VAL A 890 27.58 14.45 -16.06
N LEU A 891 26.58 15.30 -16.05
CA LEU A 891 25.59 15.40 -14.97
C LEU A 891 24.29 14.70 -15.37
N LYS A 892 23.78 13.85 -14.49
CA LYS A 892 22.48 13.17 -14.63
C LYS A 892 21.64 13.40 -13.39
N ILE A 893 20.33 13.54 -13.58
CA ILE A 893 19.37 13.72 -12.49
C ILE A 893 19.43 12.51 -11.55
N GLY A 894 19.40 12.76 -10.24
CA GLY A 894 19.42 11.74 -9.19
C GLY A 894 20.82 11.25 -8.77
N LYS A 895 21.89 11.65 -9.44
CA LYS A 895 23.28 11.38 -8.99
C LYS A 895 23.69 12.33 -7.88
N ILE A 896 24.54 11.82 -6.98
CA ILE A 896 25.17 12.62 -5.91
C ILE A 896 26.39 13.35 -6.47
N VAL A 897 26.59 14.59 -6.05
CA VAL A 897 27.76 15.41 -6.34
C VAL A 897 28.36 15.95 -5.05
N ILE A 898 29.68 16.12 -5.03
CA ILE A 898 30.42 16.76 -3.93
C ILE A 898 31.02 18.04 -4.50
N LEU A 899 30.60 19.19 -3.98
CA LEU A 899 31.01 20.50 -4.48
C LEU A 899 32.44 20.86 -4.02
N GLN A 900 33.18 21.51 -4.91
CA GLN A 900 34.55 21.94 -4.69
C GLN A 900 34.67 23.47 -4.87
N ASN A 901 35.52 24.12 -4.07
CA ASN A 901 35.94 25.51 -4.29
C ASN A 901 36.90 25.59 -5.49
N ASP A 902 37.79 24.60 -5.59
CA ASP A 902 38.75 24.45 -6.69
C ASP A 902 38.73 23.03 -7.27
N ILE A 903 39.00 22.89 -8.56
CA ILE A 903 38.98 21.59 -9.26
C ILE A 903 40.02 20.63 -8.66
N GLN A 904 41.13 21.16 -8.14
CA GLN A 904 42.20 20.39 -7.50
C GLN A 904 41.97 20.14 -6.00
N GLU A 905 40.88 20.65 -5.41
CA GLU A 905 40.59 20.46 -3.99
C GLU A 905 40.32 18.99 -3.66
N ASP A 906 41.10 18.42 -2.74
CA ASP A 906 40.81 17.11 -2.17
C ASP A 906 39.72 17.24 -1.09
N VAL A 907 38.49 17.03 -1.52
CA VAL A 907 37.32 17.08 -0.63
C VAL A 907 37.27 15.90 0.36
N PHE A 908 37.97 14.79 0.10
CA PHE A 908 37.94 13.63 0.98
C PHE A 908 38.87 13.76 2.18
N ALA A 909 39.85 14.68 2.12
CA ALA A 909 40.68 15.08 3.25
C ALA A 909 39.97 16.05 4.22
N LEU A 910 38.79 16.56 3.85
CA LEU A 910 38.03 17.48 4.71
C LEU A 910 37.44 16.76 5.93
N PRO A 911 37.26 17.47 7.07
CA PRO A 911 36.47 16.96 8.19
C PRO A 911 35.08 16.49 7.74
N LYS A 912 34.56 15.41 8.35
CA LYS A 912 33.27 14.78 7.99
C LYS A 912 32.13 15.79 7.85
N GLU A 913 32.06 16.76 8.75
CA GLU A 913 31.05 17.83 8.72
C GLU A 913 31.14 18.67 7.43
N LYS A 914 32.33 19.14 7.07
CA LYS A 914 32.54 19.98 5.88
C LYS A 914 32.28 19.19 4.60
N LEU A 915 32.71 17.92 4.56
CA LEU A 915 32.41 17.03 3.44
C LEU A 915 30.90 16.87 3.27
N TRP A 916 30.18 16.56 4.37
CA TRP A 916 28.73 16.35 4.35
C TRP A 916 27.97 17.59 3.87
N LYS A 917 28.30 18.80 4.36
CA LYS A 917 27.68 20.07 3.93
C LYS A 917 27.83 20.38 2.43
N ARG A 918 28.78 19.74 1.76
CA ARG A 918 29.08 19.89 0.33
C ARG A 918 28.44 18.82 -0.55
N MET A 919 27.69 17.88 0.03
CA MET A 919 27.05 16.79 -0.71
C MET A 919 25.64 17.19 -1.15
N TYR A 920 25.41 17.11 -2.47
CA TYR A 920 24.12 17.43 -3.06
C TYR A 920 23.69 16.34 -4.03
N ARG A 921 22.38 16.21 -4.23
CA ARG A 921 21.78 15.44 -5.31
C ARG A 921 21.35 16.38 -6.43
N ILE A 922 21.60 15.99 -7.67
CA ILE A 922 21.10 16.72 -8.84
C ILE A 922 19.59 16.51 -8.94
N ALA A 923 18.82 17.55 -8.61
CA ALA A 923 17.36 17.51 -8.63
C ALA A 923 16.78 17.89 -10.00
N GLY A 924 17.50 18.68 -10.80
CA GLY A 924 17.03 19.08 -12.12
C GLY A 924 18.08 19.80 -12.96
N LEU A 925 17.89 19.74 -14.27
CA LEU A 925 18.67 20.44 -15.28
C LEU A 925 17.70 21.34 -16.03
N ALA A 926 17.73 22.65 -15.78
CA ALA A 926 16.75 23.60 -16.31
C ALA A 926 17.40 24.54 -17.34
N THR A 927 16.61 24.97 -18.33
CA THR A 927 17.04 25.92 -19.36
C THR A 927 16.37 27.28 -19.09
N SER A 928 17.15 28.35 -18.95
CA SER A 928 16.63 29.71 -18.74
C SER A 928 17.29 30.70 -19.68
N ARG A 929 16.48 31.25 -20.61
CA ARG A 929 16.76 32.36 -21.56
C ARG A 929 18.02 32.28 -22.44
N ASN A 930 19.03 31.46 -22.12
CA ASN A 930 20.19 31.00 -22.92
C ASN A 930 21.23 30.23 -22.08
N ASP A 931 21.10 30.14 -20.75
CA ASP A 931 22.02 29.39 -19.88
C ASP A 931 21.33 28.19 -19.23
N ILE A 932 22.12 27.17 -18.88
CA ILE A 932 21.64 25.96 -18.22
C ILE A 932 21.93 26.07 -16.73
N GLN A 933 20.88 25.86 -15.95
CA GLN A 933 20.95 25.89 -14.50
C GLN A 933 20.88 24.46 -13.94
N ILE A 934 21.81 24.15 -13.07
CA ILE A 934 21.90 22.90 -12.32
C ILE A 934 21.23 23.14 -10.97
N LYS A 935 20.11 22.45 -10.73
CA LYS A 935 19.37 22.49 -9.47
C LYS A 935 19.90 21.40 -8.55
N LEU A 936 20.44 21.82 -7.41
CA LEU A 936 21.05 20.94 -6.42
C LEU A 936 20.23 21.00 -5.12
N VAL A 937 19.95 19.83 -4.55
CA VAL A 937 19.28 19.68 -3.26
C VAL A 937 20.22 18.95 -2.33
N HIS A 938 20.39 19.43 -1.10
CA HIS A 938 21.26 18.79 -0.13
C HIS A 938 20.85 17.33 0.07
N ILE A 939 21.83 16.42 0.21
CA ILE A 939 21.56 14.96 0.22
C ILE A 939 20.56 14.50 1.27
N ILE A 940 20.40 15.22 2.38
CA ILE A 940 19.50 14.81 3.47
C ILE A 940 18.03 15.19 3.24
N ARG A 941 17.77 16.11 2.30
CA ARG A 941 16.44 16.72 2.14
C ARG A 941 15.52 15.82 1.32
N GLU A 942 14.33 15.57 1.86
CA GLU A 942 13.30 14.79 1.21
C GLU A 942 12.49 15.64 0.22
N THR A 943 12.26 16.92 0.54
CA THR A 943 11.40 17.80 -0.25
C THR A 943 12.03 18.20 -1.60
N PRO A 944 11.20 18.52 -2.61
CA PRO A 944 11.69 19.00 -3.90
C PRO A 944 12.51 20.28 -3.78
N TRP A 945 13.26 20.58 -4.85
CA TRP A 945 14.05 21.81 -4.93
C TRP A 945 13.15 23.04 -4.83
N GLY A 946 13.50 23.96 -3.91
CA GLY A 946 12.92 25.29 -3.78
C GLY A 946 13.97 26.36 -4.04
N TYR A 947 13.59 27.47 -4.68
CA TYR A 947 14.53 28.58 -4.87
C TYR A 947 14.83 29.22 -3.52
N MET A 948 16.11 29.28 -3.17
CA MET A 948 16.58 30.01 -1.99
C MET A 948 17.65 31.00 -2.41
N LYS A 949 17.49 32.25 -1.97
CA LYS A 949 18.49 33.30 -2.16
C LYS A 949 19.65 33.00 -1.20
N GLY A 950 20.83 32.66 -1.72
CA GLY A 950 21.96 32.29 -0.87
C GLY A 950 23.32 32.61 -1.47
N GLU A 951 24.19 33.19 -0.65
CA GLU A 951 25.65 33.40 -0.83
C GLU A 951 26.46 32.17 -1.26
N LYS A 952 27.69 32.42 -1.73
CA LYS A 952 28.63 31.46 -2.34
C LYS A 952 29.34 30.48 -1.38
N ASP A 953 29.14 30.55 -0.06
CA ASP A 953 29.86 29.66 0.88
C ASP A 953 29.34 28.21 0.83
N LEU A 954 30.21 27.30 0.38
CA LEU A 954 29.95 25.86 0.32
C LEU A 954 29.97 25.18 1.70
N ASN A 955 30.65 25.77 2.70
CA ASN A 955 30.76 25.20 4.04
C ASN A 955 29.59 25.57 4.96
N ALA A 956 28.68 26.43 4.49
CA ALA A 956 27.46 26.79 5.23
C ALA A 956 26.41 25.67 5.23
N GLY A 957 26.44 24.74 4.26
CA GLY A 957 25.51 23.60 4.21
C GLY A 957 24.07 24.00 3.86
N LYS A 958 23.88 24.72 2.75
CA LYS A 958 22.56 25.20 2.32
C LYS A 958 21.68 24.08 1.82
N GLU A 959 20.38 24.18 2.04
CA GLU A 959 19.49 23.06 1.67
C GLU A 959 19.27 22.94 0.15
N CYS A 960 19.32 24.06 -0.60
CA CYS A 960 19.14 24.10 -2.05
C CYS A 960 20.10 25.10 -2.67
N LEU A 961 20.68 24.71 -3.82
CA LEU A 961 21.62 25.54 -4.59
C LEU A 961 21.23 25.56 -6.08
N LEU A 962 21.66 26.63 -6.75
CA LEU A 962 21.48 26.83 -8.19
C LEU A 962 22.83 27.21 -8.81
N TYR A 963 23.32 26.40 -9.74
CA TYR A 963 24.60 26.63 -10.40
C TYR A 963 24.43 26.87 -11.90
N GLY A 964 25.14 27.86 -12.43
CA GLY A 964 25.40 27.94 -13.87
C GLY A 964 26.49 26.94 -14.28
N THR A 965 26.45 26.48 -15.53
CA THR A 965 27.39 25.47 -16.04
C THR A 965 28.87 25.86 -15.90
N ALA A 966 29.20 27.13 -16.12
CA ALA A 966 30.56 27.63 -16.00
C ALA A 966 31.13 27.51 -14.57
N ASN A 967 30.27 27.77 -13.57
CA ASN A 967 30.66 27.86 -12.17
C ASN A 967 30.66 26.50 -11.45
N PHE A 968 30.14 25.43 -12.07
CA PHE A 968 30.04 24.13 -11.42
C PHE A 968 31.42 23.46 -11.27
N LYS A 969 31.89 23.27 -10.04
CA LYS A 969 33.09 22.48 -9.72
C LYS A 969 32.71 21.40 -8.73
N GLY A 970 32.92 20.14 -9.07
CA GLY A 970 32.55 19.04 -8.18
C GLY A 970 32.80 17.65 -8.73
N LEU A 971 32.90 16.70 -7.81
CA LEU A 971 32.98 15.27 -8.09
C LEU A 971 31.58 14.69 -8.28
N VAL A 972 31.43 13.70 -9.16
CA VAL A 972 30.14 13.12 -9.54
C VAL A 972 30.11 11.62 -9.27
N GLU A 973 29.05 11.15 -8.61
CA GLU A 973 28.81 9.75 -8.35
C GLU A 973 28.71 8.93 -9.65
N GLY A 974 29.46 7.82 -9.71
CA GLY A 974 29.60 6.95 -10.88
C GLY A 974 30.76 7.33 -11.79
N GLN A 975 31.26 8.56 -11.72
CA GLN A 975 32.46 9.02 -12.43
C GLN A 975 33.68 9.03 -11.51
N ASP A 976 33.58 9.70 -10.35
CA ASP A 976 34.71 9.95 -9.45
C ASP A 976 34.67 9.07 -8.19
N PHE A 977 33.47 8.80 -7.68
CA PHE A 977 33.24 7.97 -6.50
C PHE A 977 31.94 7.20 -6.64
N THR A 978 31.69 6.26 -5.74
CA THR A 978 30.40 5.57 -5.63
C THR A 978 29.95 5.57 -4.18
N VAL A 979 28.64 5.64 -3.94
CA VAL A 979 28.09 5.49 -2.59
C VAL A 979 27.57 4.06 -2.45
N SER A 980 28.00 3.35 -1.41
CA SER A 980 27.51 2.00 -1.11
C SER A 980 26.03 2.02 -0.69
N PRO A 981 25.32 0.88 -0.73
CA PRO A 981 23.97 0.78 -0.15
C PRO A 981 23.88 1.24 1.31
N ALA A 982 24.96 1.11 2.08
CA ALA A 982 25.05 1.56 3.48
C ALA A 982 25.43 3.05 3.63
N GLY A 983 25.65 3.79 2.53
CA GLY A 983 26.00 5.21 2.57
C GLY A 983 27.51 5.50 2.64
N GLU A 984 28.36 4.50 2.46
CA GLU A 984 29.82 4.68 2.49
C GLU A 984 30.33 5.22 1.15
N ILE A 985 31.27 6.16 1.18
CA ILE A 985 31.88 6.72 -0.03
C ILE A 985 33.09 5.85 -0.42
N ILE A 986 33.02 5.24 -1.61
CA ILE A 986 34.08 4.45 -2.20
C ILE A 986 34.66 5.24 -3.38
N GLN A 987 35.90 5.72 -3.23
CA GLN A 987 36.60 6.44 -4.29
C GLN A 987 36.93 5.48 -5.45
N LYS A 988 36.79 5.93 -6.69
CA LYS A 988 37.36 5.18 -7.82
C LYS A 988 38.85 5.48 -7.87
N ALA A 989 39.69 4.44 -7.94
CA ALA A 989 41.10 4.63 -8.22
C ALA A 989 41.23 5.45 -9.50
N ARG A 990 41.94 6.59 -9.43
CA ARG A 990 42.35 7.30 -10.65
C ARG A 990 43.28 6.35 -11.38
N VAL A 991 42.84 5.81 -12.51
CA VAL A 991 43.77 5.22 -13.46
C VAL A 991 44.59 6.41 -13.94
N CYS A 992 45.83 6.51 -13.44
CA CYS A 992 46.80 7.50 -13.87
C CYS A 992 47.08 7.35 -15.37
#